data_AF-A0A2V4BNQ3-F1
#
_entry.id   AF-A0A2V4BNQ3-F1
#
_cell.length_a   1.000
_cell.length_b   1.000
_cell.length_c   1.000
_cell.angle_alpha   90.00
_cell.angle_beta   90.00
_cell.angle_gamma   90.00
#
_symmetry.space_group_name_H-M   'P 1'
#
loop_
_entity.id
_entity.type
_entity.pdbx_description
1 polymer ?
#
loop_
_entity_poly.entity_id
_entity_poly.type
_entity_poly.pdbx_seq_one_letter_code
_entity_poly.pdbx_strand_id
1 'polypeptide(L)'
;MGANKISFDLAKETFNFSEIPNLSEIEELHFDNYSNKIEIPLAINDYPNITKLSFHGKSKEDLFETPSHLEQLIHIRDLTLWKYCDLSKLKPMPQLEELYVAVKNVETDTKQLITLFPNLKKITVWGNFLEKQLLPIDIGNLHALESLRLIECGLSILPDSIVNLKQLQELELIGLPLKSFPEVITRLENLENLKIRGSSLKLPNSLSNLTKLKKLDLNGALNQGETRDSQYLKPIPSVIGALENLEELNLGSCKVFDISPITPLKKLKKLNLRYSVLTNCAGFSSFTQLEDLDLSMSYDLVDLEALKGLPIKKLELLFSPIKSIEIISTLKSLEALDIESCKHINDFSAVYNHPTLKALEAEHEILENWEKRGEIRELPPIKTILGQLETDTLPNFEEAISYLAKLVNVNYRTKQNPLADYFNLEIDEDEITEIPILENAILKHIKSLSEKTLISIFEMTFKSVIYDNYNASLIVLEEIIKRKNVATQEKIVKQFYDASKFYDAGHRSWSSTVHDQLIDDLFPQFTSEALYQLLKKASTDMLNSEGGDQMEDLFIPAFQNTTDLNLQTKVLEVFFKYEEKAKTYYGKEYFNHLLQQIRNIVSPELEKIIAEKKEENKEQEDLILSLKNLTEDNLPEIIKILGSKITQKLEDEYLYEIVKACKKNNINKEAVNQLIVFLIKKKENSYLAELLQSKYHKKNPEKIISILSQSLTDNSFDENEAYNLARMIITDLVPNKEVSFDDLEIYRNFIVSKCNISIDTIYDNEVQRLLSVFFNSIPTSPFDKHIYILEKVKEIFSKTEAKFSYSNLYYDVYYLVKDAENEQCRIIFNYLSPRIKNYSSENVLYLNVIAAIKLNDTIFFDAVLKKVQKLEEISQVLLAFNLSCGFAHFGRKEEMLHYIKESTRLGKNKQQFLDDTDFEKYWNDGDFLKAIDEE
;
A
#
# COMPACT_ATOMS: atom_id res chain seq x y z
N MET A 1 13.19 14.67 -18.54
CA MET A 1 13.32 15.09 -19.95
C MET A 1 14.02 16.44 -19.94
N GLY A 2 15.26 16.51 -20.43
CA GLY A 2 15.98 17.78 -20.58
C GLY A 2 15.42 18.55 -21.76
N ALA A 3 15.44 19.89 -21.69
CA ALA A 3 14.73 20.78 -22.59
C ALA A 3 15.13 20.71 -24.10
N ASN A 4 16.14 19.92 -24.48
CA ASN A 4 16.73 19.93 -25.84
C ASN A 4 16.66 18.58 -26.58
N LYS A 5 15.80 17.64 -26.13
CA LYS A 5 15.59 16.33 -26.77
C LYS A 5 14.12 16.14 -27.14
N ILE A 6 13.85 15.69 -28.37
CA ILE A 6 12.53 15.23 -28.79
C ILE A 6 12.59 13.74 -29.14
N SER A 7 11.62 12.98 -28.62
CA SER A 7 11.42 11.56 -28.91
C SER A 7 10.18 11.37 -29.77
N PHE A 8 10.29 10.50 -30.78
CA PHE A 8 9.21 10.06 -31.66
C PHE A 8 9.01 8.57 -31.46
N ASP A 9 7.79 8.17 -31.12
CA ASP A 9 7.42 6.76 -31.06
C ASP A 9 6.89 6.34 -32.44
N LEU A 10 7.76 5.73 -33.24
CA LEU A 10 7.45 5.38 -34.63
C LEU A 10 6.37 4.30 -34.78
N ALA A 11 5.96 3.66 -33.68
CA ALA A 11 4.80 2.77 -33.67
C ALA A 11 3.47 3.51 -33.52
N LYS A 12 3.49 4.77 -33.04
CA LYS A 12 2.29 5.56 -32.76
C LYS A 12 2.05 6.66 -33.78
N GLU A 13 3.11 7.19 -34.38
CA GLU A 13 3.03 8.34 -35.28
C GLU A 13 4.02 8.25 -36.44
N THR A 14 3.60 8.75 -37.61
CA THR A 14 4.48 8.92 -38.76
C THR A 14 5.36 10.14 -38.54
N PHE A 15 6.67 9.97 -38.59
CA PHE A 15 7.61 11.07 -38.43
C PHE A 15 7.45 12.14 -39.53
N ASN A 16 7.02 13.33 -39.15
CA ASN A 16 6.99 14.51 -40.02
C ASN A 16 7.86 15.64 -39.44
N PHE A 17 9.03 15.82 -40.02
CA PHE A 17 10.00 16.81 -39.55
C PHE A 17 9.49 18.26 -39.62
N SER A 18 8.58 18.58 -40.55
CA SER A 18 8.04 19.94 -40.73
C SER A 18 7.08 20.38 -39.62
N GLU A 19 6.54 19.43 -38.85
CA GLU A 19 5.58 19.69 -37.78
C GLU A 19 6.25 19.85 -36.41
N ILE A 20 7.58 19.69 -36.34
CA ILE A 20 8.33 19.81 -35.08
C ILE A 20 8.41 21.29 -34.71
N PRO A 21 7.79 21.73 -33.60
CA PRO A 21 7.90 23.11 -33.16
C PRO A 21 9.30 23.38 -32.59
N ASN A 22 9.76 24.63 -32.73
CA ASN A 22 11.00 25.13 -32.10
C ASN A 22 12.27 24.33 -32.43
N LEU A 23 12.43 23.88 -33.69
CA LEU A 23 13.59 23.13 -34.17
C LEU A 23 14.96 23.77 -33.86
N SER A 24 15.04 25.09 -33.67
CA SER A 24 16.26 25.81 -33.28
C SER A 24 16.74 25.55 -31.85
N GLU A 25 15.92 24.96 -30.99
CA GLU A 25 16.25 24.66 -29.58
C GLU A 25 16.58 23.17 -29.34
N ILE A 26 16.42 22.33 -30.36
CA ILE A 26 16.55 20.87 -30.25
C ILE A 26 17.98 20.44 -30.60
N GLU A 27 18.59 19.61 -29.76
CA GLU A 27 19.94 19.06 -30.00
C GLU A 27 19.91 17.59 -30.42
N GLU A 28 18.87 16.85 -29.99
CA GLU A 28 18.71 15.42 -30.22
C GLU A 28 17.33 15.07 -30.76
N LEU A 29 17.31 14.32 -31.86
CA LEU A 29 16.13 13.59 -32.32
C LEU A 29 16.27 12.12 -31.98
N HIS A 30 15.28 11.60 -31.26
CA HIS A 30 15.26 10.23 -30.79
C HIS A 30 14.06 9.49 -31.37
N PHE A 31 14.30 8.31 -31.92
CA PHE A 31 13.31 7.51 -32.63
C PHE A 31 13.15 6.19 -31.89
N ASP A 32 12.09 6.11 -31.09
CA ASP A 32 11.70 4.91 -30.37
C ASP A 32 10.88 3.99 -31.26
N ASN A 33 10.88 2.70 -30.92
CA ASN A 33 10.14 1.66 -31.60
C ASN A 33 10.37 1.56 -33.12
N TYR A 34 11.55 1.96 -33.57
CA TYR A 34 11.97 1.90 -34.96
C TYR A 34 11.92 0.45 -35.47
N SER A 35 11.01 0.11 -36.40
CA SER A 35 10.82 -1.23 -37.01
C SER A 35 10.98 -1.31 -38.53
N ASN A 36 10.82 -0.18 -39.24
CA ASN A 36 10.72 -0.11 -40.71
C ASN A 36 11.69 0.93 -41.30
N LYS A 37 11.84 0.97 -42.63
CA LYS A 37 12.64 1.98 -43.34
C LYS A 37 12.17 3.40 -43.01
N ILE A 38 13.01 4.19 -42.36
CA ILE A 38 12.82 5.64 -42.23
C ILE A 38 13.65 6.39 -43.26
N GLU A 39 13.02 7.33 -43.96
CA GLU A 39 13.73 8.31 -44.78
C GLU A 39 13.98 9.56 -43.95
N ILE A 40 15.25 9.77 -43.59
CA ILE A 40 15.63 10.94 -42.82
C ILE A 40 15.63 12.17 -43.74
N PRO A 41 14.90 13.24 -43.40
CA PRO A 41 14.77 14.41 -44.25
C PRO A 41 16.05 15.23 -44.22
N LEU A 42 16.54 15.57 -45.41
CA LEU A 42 17.74 16.41 -45.57
C LEU A 42 17.56 17.82 -44.99
N ALA A 43 16.33 18.27 -44.76
CA ALA A 43 16.01 19.52 -44.08
C ALA A 43 16.59 19.61 -42.65
N ILE A 44 16.96 18.48 -42.02
CA ILE A 44 17.73 18.49 -40.76
C ILE A 44 19.03 19.28 -40.90
N ASN A 45 19.64 19.32 -42.10
CA ASN A 45 20.85 20.11 -42.34
C ASN A 45 20.64 21.63 -42.19
N ASP A 46 19.40 22.12 -42.27
CA ASP A 46 19.10 23.54 -42.06
C ASP A 46 19.18 23.93 -40.57
N TYR A 47 19.31 22.94 -39.67
CA TYR A 47 19.32 23.10 -38.21
C TYR A 47 20.62 22.56 -37.60
N PRO A 48 21.72 23.34 -37.60
CA PRO A 48 23.04 22.88 -37.16
C PRO A 48 23.13 22.57 -35.66
N ASN A 49 22.15 23.00 -34.87
CA ASN A 49 21.99 22.65 -33.45
C ASN A 49 21.64 21.17 -33.25
N ILE A 50 20.96 20.55 -34.22
CA ILE A 50 20.65 19.11 -34.18
C ILE A 50 21.94 18.36 -34.55
N THR A 51 22.58 17.80 -33.53
CA THR A 51 23.87 17.11 -33.68
C THR A 51 23.76 15.63 -33.33
N LYS A 52 22.62 15.18 -32.81
CA LYS A 52 22.43 13.82 -32.31
C LYS A 52 21.21 13.15 -32.92
N LEU A 53 21.40 11.91 -33.37
CA LEU A 53 20.30 11.03 -33.81
C LEU A 53 20.37 9.69 -33.08
N SER A 54 19.24 9.24 -32.56
CA SER A 54 19.15 7.96 -31.85
C SER A 54 18.01 7.10 -32.38
N PHE A 55 18.29 5.83 -32.67
CA PHE A 55 17.32 4.87 -33.19
C PHE A 55 17.25 3.64 -32.28
N HIS A 56 16.07 3.39 -31.70
CA HIS A 56 15.79 2.33 -30.74
C HIS A 56 14.64 1.47 -31.25
N GLY A 57 14.84 0.14 -31.36
CA GLY A 57 13.82 -0.80 -31.87
C GLY A 57 13.08 -1.58 -30.79
N LYS A 58 11.88 -2.10 -31.11
CA LYS A 58 10.96 -2.82 -30.19
C LYS A 58 11.43 -4.20 -29.68
N SER A 59 12.12 -5.01 -30.50
CA SER A 59 12.47 -6.41 -30.17
C SER A 59 13.98 -6.68 -30.17
N LYS A 60 14.46 -7.83 -29.69
CA LYS A 60 15.90 -8.20 -29.68
C LYS A 60 16.37 -9.01 -30.90
N GLU A 61 15.49 -9.52 -31.76
CA GLU A 61 15.81 -10.70 -32.58
C GLU A 61 15.97 -10.51 -34.10
N ASP A 62 15.42 -9.45 -34.72
CA ASP A 62 15.48 -9.26 -36.20
C ASP A 62 16.54 -8.27 -36.70
N LEU A 63 16.92 -8.36 -37.98
CA LEU A 63 17.77 -7.38 -38.70
C LEU A 63 16.95 -6.16 -39.13
N PHE A 64 17.49 -4.94 -38.97
CA PHE A 64 16.76 -3.68 -39.21
C PHE A 64 17.27 -3.02 -40.47
N GLU A 65 16.36 -2.45 -41.26
CA GLU A 65 16.75 -1.61 -42.38
C GLU A 65 17.45 -0.35 -41.85
N THR A 66 18.60 -0.03 -42.43
CA THR A 66 19.38 1.15 -42.04
C THR A 66 18.64 2.43 -42.47
N PRO A 67 18.53 3.45 -41.59
CA PRO A 67 17.90 4.73 -41.94
C PRO A 67 18.54 5.34 -43.19
N SER A 68 17.69 5.79 -44.12
CA SER A 68 18.17 6.35 -45.40
C SER A 68 18.65 7.78 -45.23
N HIS A 69 19.63 8.19 -46.04
CA HIS A 69 20.23 9.53 -46.10
C HIS A 69 21.08 9.96 -44.89
N LEU A 70 21.36 9.08 -43.91
CA LEU A 70 22.22 9.42 -42.77
C LEU A 70 23.56 10.02 -43.20
N GLU A 71 24.14 9.50 -44.29
CA GLU A 71 25.43 9.94 -44.81
C GLU A 71 25.43 11.37 -45.36
N GLN A 72 24.26 11.91 -45.66
CA GLN A 72 24.08 13.26 -46.21
C GLN A 72 23.87 14.31 -45.11
N LEU A 73 23.77 13.89 -43.85
CA LEU A 73 23.58 14.78 -42.71
C LEU A 73 24.92 15.27 -42.18
N ILE A 74 25.23 16.54 -42.43
CA ILE A 74 26.58 17.11 -42.25
C ILE A 74 26.85 17.62 -40.84
N HIS A 75 25.80 17.88 -40.05
CA HIS A 75 25.89 18.41 -38.69
C HIS A 75 25.84 17.33 -37.60
N ILE A 76 25.46 16.10 -37.96
CA ILE A 76 25.39 14.99 -36.99
C ILE A 76 26.79 14.60 -36.53
N ARG A 77 26.96 14.48 -35.22
CA ARG A 77 28.21 14.11 -34.53
C ARG A 77 28.02 12.89 -33.63
N ASP A 78 26.80 12.66 -33.15
CA ASP A 78 26.44 11.56 -32.24
C ASP A 78 25.35 10.72 -32.91
N LEU A 79 25.62 9.43 -33.07
CA LEU A 79 24.70 8.48 -33.70
C LEU A 79 24.52 7.25 -32.82
N THR A 80 23.27 6.91 -32.55
CA THR A 80 22.91 5.74 -31.76
C THR A 80 22.04 4.79 -32.59
N LEU A 81 22.49 3.54 -32.73
CA LEU A 81 21.85 2.46 -33.50
C LEU A 81 21.70 1.23 -32.60
N TRP A 82 20.60 1.12 -31.86
CA TRP A 82 20.44 0.08 -30.82
C TRP A 82 20.19 -1.34 -31.33
N LYS A 83 20.09 -1.52 -32.64
CA LYS A 83 19.81 -2.83 -33.24
C LYS A 83 20.70 -3.10 -34.45
N TYR A 84 20.77 -4.37 -34.86
CA TYR A 84 21.63 -4.83 -35.96
C TYR A 84 21.22 -4.16 -37.28
N CYS A 85 21.87 -3.05 -37.60
CA CYS A 85 21.69 -2.34 -38.87
C CYS A 85 22.54 -2.98 -39.97
N ASP A 86 22.00 -3.01 -41.18
CA ASP A 86 22.78 -3.37 -42.37
C ASP A 86 23.75 -2.25 -42.76
N LEU A 87 24.96 -2.32 -42.22
CA LEU A 87 26.03 -1.34 -42.45
C LEU A 87 26.45 -1.25 -43.93
N SER A 88 26.15 -2.26 -44.76
CA SER A 88 26.50 -2.25 -46.19
C SER A 88 25.77 -1.17 -47.00
N LYS A 89 24.65 -0.67 -46.46
CA LYS A 89 23.86 0.41 -47.07
C LYS A 89 24.40 1.82 -46.77
N LEU A 90 25.35 1.96 -45.83
CA LEU A 90 25.93 3.26 -45.45
C LEU A 90 27.15 3.62 -46.31
N LYS A 91 27.35 4.92 -46.48
CA LYS A 91 28.60 5.50 -47.01
C LYS A 91 29.42 6.12 -45.87
N PRO A 92 30.73 6.37 -46.07
CA PRO A 92 31.56 6.98 -45.03
C PRO A 92 31.03 8.32 -44.52
N MET A 93 31.05 8.49 -43.20
CA MET A 93 30.59 9.66 -42.44
C MET A 93 31.73 10.14 -41.51
N PRO A 94 32.78 10.78 -42.06
CA PRO A 94 33.97 11.17 -41.31
C PRO A 94 33.72 12.28 -40.28
N GLN A 95 32.54 12.91 -40.30
CA GLN A 95 32.12 13.92 -39.34
C GLN A 95 31.68 13.34 -38.00
N LEU A 96 31.36 12.03 -37.95
CA LEU A 96 30.82 11.41 -36.74
C LEU A 96 31.91 11.27 -35.67
N GLU A 97 31.59 11.68 -34.44
CA GLU A 97 32.51 11.68 -33.30
C GLU A 97 32.10 10.63 -32.25
N GLU A 98 30.81 10.37 -32.08
CA GLU A 98 30.28 9.41 -31.11
C GLU A 98 29.35 8.41 -31.80
N LEU A 99 29.56 7.12 -31.52
CA LEU A 99 28.75 6.03 -32.07
C LEU A 99 28.38 5.03 -30.97
N TYR A 100 27.08 4.77 -30.82
CA TYR A 100 26.57 3.59 -30.13
C TYR A 100 25.96 2.66 -31.17
N VAL A 101 26.34 1.38 -31.16
CA VAL A 101 25.85 0.42 -32.14
C VAL A 101 25.76 -1.00 -31.60
N ALA A 102 24.68 -1.70 -31.95
CA ALA A 102 24.58 -3.14 -31.77
C ALA A 102 25.02 -3.88 -33.06
N VAL A 103 25.96 -4.81 -32.93
CA VAL A 103 26.52 -5.58 -34.04
C VAL A 103 26.27 -7.07 -33.86
N LYS A 104 25.99 -7.76 -34.96
CA LYS A 104 25.73 -9.20 -34.93
C LYS A 104 27.05 -9.96 -34.89
N ASN A 105 28.00 -9.53 -35.73
CA ASN A 105 29.35 -10.06 -35.78
C ASN A 105 30.36 -8.95 -35.49
N VAL A 106 30.90 -8.96 -34.27
CA VAL A 106 31.85 -7.98 -33.76
C VAL A 106 33.09 -7.86 -34.65
N GLU A 107 33.56 -8.94 -35.27
CA GLU A 107 34.76 -8.89 -36.11
C GLU A 107 34.49 -8.15 -37.42
N THR A 108 33.50 -8.61 -38.19
CA THR A 108 33.20 -8.09 -39.53
C THR A 108 32.54 -6.72 -39.47
N ASP A 109 31.58 -6.55 -38.58
CA ASP A 109 30.76 -5.34 -38.51
C ASP A 109 31.61 -4.19 -37.96
N THR A 110 32.40 -4.42 -36.90
CA THR A 110 33.31 -3.39 -36.38
C THR A 110 34.36 -2.97 -37.41
N LYS A 111 34.86 -3.90 -38.23
CA LYS A 111 35.77 -3.58 -39.32
C LYS A 111 35.12 -2.64 -40.34
N GLN A 112 33.85 -2.88 -40.64
CA GLN A 112 33.07 -2.01 -41.49
C GLN A 112 32.81 -0.65 -40.84
N LEU A 113 32.48 -0.61 -39.56
CA LEU A 113 32.30 0.64 -38.79
C LEU A 113 33.54 1.52 -38.84
N ILE A 114 34.74 0.96 -38.70
CA ILE A 114 36.00 1.71 -38.77
C ILE A 114 36.19 2.35 -40.15
N THR A 115 35.72 1.69 -41.21
CA THR A 115 35.77 2.23 -42.58
C THR A 115 34.74 3.34 -42.80
N LEU A 116 33.56 3.20 -42.19
CA LEU A 116 32.48 4.18 -42.29
C LEU A 116 32.74 5.43 -41.43
N PHE A 117 33.33 5.26 -40.25
CA PHE A 117 33.45 6.29 -39.22
C PHE A 117 34.90 6.43 -38.72
N PRO A 118 35.83 6.91 -39.58
CA PRO A 118 37.27 6.88 -39.27
C PRO A 118 37.72 7.84 -38.16
N ASN A 119 36.92 8.87 -37.83
CA ASN A 119 37.30 9.93 -36.89
C ASN A 119 36.57 9.85 -35.54
N LEU A 120 36.02 8.69 -35.20
CA LEU A 120 35.32 8.50 -33.92
C LEU A 120 36.24 8.82 -32.73
N LYS A 121 35.69 9.60 -31.80
CA LYS A 121 36.22 9.85 -30.46
C LYS A 121 35.65 8.88 -29.44
N LYS A 122 34.39 8.47 -29.59
CA LYS A 122 33.76 7.51 -28.70
C LYS A 122 33.02 6.43 -29.49
N ILE A 123 33.22 5.18 -29.11
CA ILE A 123 32.47 4.07 -29.69
C ILE A 123 32.00 3.10 -28.60
N THR A 124 30.72 2.78 -28.61
CA THR A 124 30.12 1.69 -27.83
C THR A 124 29.62 0.63 -28.79
N VAL A 125 30.13 -0.58 -28.65
CA VAL A 125 29.72 -1.74 -29.43
C VAL A 125 29.02 -2.73 -28.50
N TRP A 126 27.75 -3.01 -28.77
CA TRP A 126 27.01 -4.10 -28.17
C TRP A 126 27.07 -5.30 -29.10
N GLY A 127 27.56 -6.45 -28.63
CA GLY A 127 27.64 -7.66 -29.44
C GLY A 127 26.69 -8.77 -28.99
N ASN A 128 26.93 -9.97 -29.50
CA ASN A 128 26.26 -11.18 -29.06
C ASN A 128 27.20 -12.05 -28.22
N PHE A 129 26.89 -12.23 -26.93
CA PHE A 129 27.76 -12.94 -25.98
C PHE A 129 27.75 -14.47 -26.16
N LEU A 130 26.75 -15.00 -26.86
CA LEU A 130 26.55 -16.45 -27.01
C LEU A 130 27.62 -17.11 -27.90
N GLU A 131 28.29 -16.32 -28.73
CA GLU A 131 29.32 -16.79 -29.65
C GLU A 131 30.68 -16.19 -29.31
N LYS A 132 31.74 -16.98 -29.44
CA LYS A 132 33.10 -16.48 -29.27
C LYS A 132 33.46 -15.62 -30.48
N GLN A 133 33.81 -14.36 -30.24
CA GLN A 133 34.13 -13.41 -31.31
C GLN A 133 35.53 -12.80 -31.13
N LEU A 134 35.99 -12.09 -32.15
CA LEU A 134 37.23 -11.31 -32.14
C LEU A 134 36.93 -9.85 -32.43
N LEU A 135 37.71 -8.95 -31.83
CA LEU A 135 37.73 -7.55 -32.22
C LEU A 135 38.75 -7.38 -33.36
N PRO A 136 38.41 -6.72 -34.47
CA PRO A 136 39.28 -6.65 -35.64
C PRO A 136 40.54 -5.83 -35.34
N ILE A 137 41.67 -6.23 -35.95
CA ILE A 137 42.94 -5.51 -35.80
C ILE A 137 42.84 -4.05 -36.26
N ASP A 138 41.95 -3.76 -37.20
CA ASP A 138 41.68 -2.43 -37.73
C ASP A 138 41.23 -1.42 -36.66
N ILE A 139 40.78 -1.87 -35.47
CA ILE A 139 40.37 -0.96 -34.38
C ILE A 139 41.47 0.04 -34.03
N GLY A 140 42.73 -0.36 -34.16
CA GLY A 140 43.89 0.51 -33.91
C GLY A 140 44.04 1.69 -34.87
N ASN A 141 43.24 1.76 -35.94
CA ASN A 141 43.25 2.85 -36.91
C ASN A 141 42.39 4.06 -36.47
N LEU A 142 41.56 3.92 -35.44
CA LEU A 142 40.76 5.02 -34.88
C LEU A 142 41.64 5.93 -33.99
N HIS A 143 42.59 6.65 -34.59
CA HIS A 143 43.60 7.42 -33.86
C HIS A 143 43.03 8.56 -32.99
N ALA A 144 41.81 9.00 -33.27
CA ALA A 144 41.09 10.01 -32.49
C ALA A 144 40.30 9.43 -31.30
N LEU A 145 40.28 8.09 -31.13
CA LEU A 145 39.42 7.45 -30.13
C LEU A 145 39.91 7.73 -28.71
N GLU A 146 39.01 8.30 -27.91
CA GLU A 146 39.17 8.67 -26.50
C GLU A 146 38.43 7.69 -25.57
N SER A 147 37.31 7.10 -26.02
CA SER A 147 36.50 6.16 -25.24
C SER A 147 36.08 4.93 -26.08
N LEU A 148 36.37 3.73 -25.57
CA LEU A 148 35.99 2.45 -26.17
C LEU A 148 35.20 1.62 -25.17
N ARG A 149 33.95 1.28 -25.51
CA ARG A 149 33.11 0.39 -24.71
C ARG A 149 32.70 -0.83 -25.50
N LEU A 150 32.96 -2.01 -24.94
CA LEU A 150 32.63 -3.31 -25.53
C LEU A 150 31.72 -4.05 -24.54
N ILE A 151 30.47 -4.28 -24.95
CA ILE A 151 29.44 -4.85 -24.09
C ILE A 151 28.93 -6.14 -24.71
N GLU A 152 28.99 -7.23 -23.96
CA GLU A 152 28.47 -8.54 -24.38
C GLU A 152 29.01 -9.03 -25.74
N CYS A 153 30.22 -8.60 -26.12
CA CYS A 153 30.80 -8.90 -27.43
C CYS A 153 31.38 -10.31 -27.59
N GLY A 154 31.22 -11.22 -26.61
CA GLY A 154 31.76 -12.58 -26.69
C GLY A 154 33.31 -12.66 -26.82
N LEU A 155 34.02 -11.58 -26.48
CA LEU A 155 35.46 -11.45 -26.66
C LEU A 155 36.24 -12.17 -25.57
N SER A 156 37.15 -13.06 -25.96
CA SER A 156 38.09 -13.69 -25.03
C SER A 156 39.47 -13.00 -24.97
N ILE A 157 39.80 -12.20 -25.99
CA ILE A 157 41.09 -11.49 -26.14
C ILE A 157 40.86 -10.13 -26.83
N LEU A 158 41.80 -9.20 -26.66
CA LEU A 158 41.86 -7.95 -27.41
C LEU A 158 43.07 -7.97 -28.37
N PRO A 159 42.98 -7.36 -29.57
CA PRO A 159 44.07 -7.33 -30.54
C PRO A 159 45.21 -6.42 -30.07
N ASP A 160 46.45 -6.77 -30.42
CA ASP A 160 47.64 -5.98 -30.07
C ASP A 160 47.59 -4.55 -30.61
N SER A 161 46.90 -4.32 -31.73
CA SER A 161 46.75 -3.01 -32.36
C SER A 161 45.98 -1.99 -31.51
N ILE A 162 45.25 -2.41 -30.46
CA ILE A 162 44.56 -1.50 -29.55
C ILE A 162 45.52 -0.47 -28.91
N VAL A 163 46.81 -0.80 -28.80
CA VAL A 163 47.85 0.12 -28.29
C VAL A 163 48.14 1.32 -29.20
N ASN A 164 47.64 1.29 -30.43
CA ASN A 164 47.76 2.40 -31.38
C ASN A 164 46.73 3.50 -31.12
N LEU A 165 45.75 3.24 -30.24
CA LEU A 165 44.77 4.22 -29.79
C LEU A 165 45.41 5.18 -28.77
N LYS A 166 46.28 6.07 -29.26
CA LYS A 166 47.09 6.95 -28.41
C LYS A 166 46.29 7.99 -27.64
N GLN A 167 45.05 8.27 -28.03
CA GLN A 167 44.17 9.19 -27.31
C GLN A 167 43.22 8.50 -26.33
N LEU A 168 43.26 7.16 -26.23
CA LEU A 168 42.31 6.40 -25.43
C LEU A 168 42.51 6.67 -23.94
N GLN A 169 41.49 7.26 -23.33
CA GLN A 169 41.42 7.60 -21.90
C GLN A 169 40.45 6.70 -21.15
N GLU A 170 39.43 6.16 -21.83
CA GLU A 170 38.41 5.30 -21.22
C GLU A 170 38.29 3.96 -21.95
N LEU A 171 38.31 2.87 -21.19
CA LEU A 171 38.08 1.52 -21.69
C LEU A 171 37.10 0.77 -20.79
N GLU A 172 35.96 0.37 -21.34
CA GLU A 172 34.97 -0.47 -20.65
C GLU A 172 34.80 -1.83 -21.34
N LEU A 173 34.93 -2.89 -20.57
CA LEU A 173 34.79 -4.29 -20.98
C LEU A 173 33.73 -4.95 -20.10
N ILE A 174 32.50 -5.10 -20.58
CA ILE A 174 31.36 -5.54 -19.77
C ILE A 174 30.78 -6.84 -20.32
N GLY A 175 30.61 -7.84 -19.45
CA GLY A 175 29.95 -9.09 -19.85
C GLY A 175 30.75 -9.88 -20.89
N LEU A 176 32.08 -9.73 -20.89
CA LEU A 176 32.97 -10.46 -21.79
C LEU A 176 33.46 -11.75 -21.12
N PRO A 177 33.60 -12.87 -21.85
CA PRO A 177 34.07 -14.15 -21.29
C PRO A 177 35.60 -14.18 -21.07
N LEU A 178 36.15 -13.20 -20.36
CA LEU A 178 37.58 -13.06 -20.10
C LEU A 178 38.04 -14.01 -18.99
N LYS A 179 38.90 -14.98 -19.32
CA LYS A 179 39.50 -15.88 -18.29
C LYS A 179 40.69 -15.26 -17.56
N SER A 180 41.27 -14.21 -18.12
CA SER A 180 42.41 -13.49 -17.58
C SER A 180 42.37 -12.04 -18.06
N PHE A 181 43.03 -11.15 -17.32
CA PHE A 181 43.15 -9.76 -17.73
C PHE A 181 43.94 -9.64 -19.05
N PRO A 182 43.45 -8.89 -20.06
CA PRO A 182 44.18 -8.68 -21.31
C PRO A 182 45.41 -7.79 -21.10
N GLU A 183 46.60 -8.38 -21.03
CA GLU A 183 47.85 -7.66 -20.70
C GLU A 183 48.18 -6.54 -21.69
N VAL A 184 47.69 -6.61 -22.93
CA VAL A 184 47.78 -5.53 -23.93
C VAL A 184 47.28 -4.17 -23.40
N ILE A 185 46.26 -4.17 -22.52
CA ILE A 185 45.69 -2.96 -21.92
C ILE A 185 46.74 -2.19 -21.14
N THR A 186 47.70 -2.88 -20.51
CA THR A 186 48.75 -2.26 -19.68
C THR A 186 49.72 -1.37 -20.47
N ARG A 187 49.66 -1.42 -21.81
CA ARG A 187 50.46 -0.59 -22.72
C ARG A 187 49.72 0.66 -23.20
N LEU A 188 48.51 0.92 -22.71
CA LEU A 188 47.72 2.12 -23.00
C LEU A 188 48.14 3.26 -22.06
N GLU A 189 49.15 4.02 -22.47
CA GLU A 189 49.83 5.02 -21.63
C GLU A 189 48.95 6.21 -21.19
N ASN A 190 47.84 6.47 -21.90
CA ASN A 190 46.94 7.59 -21.62
C ASN A 190 45.63 7.18 -20.94
N LEU A 191 45.50 5.90 -20.56
CA LEU A 191 44.27 5.40 -19.95
C LEU A 191 44.08 5.98 -18.54
N GLU A 192 42.95 6.66 -18.33
CA GLU A 192 42.56 7.25 -17.05
C GLU A 192 41.45 6.45 -16.36
N ASN A 193 40.55 5.84 -17.13
CA ASN A 193 39.38 5.10 -16.65
C ASN A 193 39.35 3.69 -17.24
N LEU A 194 39.43 2.67 -16.39
CA LEU A 194 39.34 1.27 -16.79
C LEU A 194 38.21 0.57 -16.03
N LYS A 195 37.29 -0.05 -16.77
CA LYS A 195 36.21 -0.84 -16.20
C LYS A 195 36.15 -2.21 -16.83
N ILE A 196 36.19 -3.24 -15.99
CA ILE A 196 36.06 -4.64 -16.42
C ILE A 196 35.07 -5.33 -15.48
N ARG A 197 33.92 -5.77 -16.01
CA ARG A 197 32.86 -6.43 -15.22
C ARG A 197 32.55 -7.83 -15.74
N GLY A 198 32.29 -8.74 -14.81
CA GLY A 198 31.68 -10.05 -15.11
C GLY A 198 32.64 -11.18 -15.46
N SER A 199 33.82 -11.26 -14.83
CA SER A 199 34.79 -12.36 -15.08
C SER A 199 35.78 -12.52 -13.92
N SER A 200 36.13 -13.74 -13.51
CA SER A 200 37.20 -13.93 -12.50
C SER A 200 38.56 -13.72 -13.14
N LEU A 201 39.15 -12.55 -12.91
CA LEU A 201 40.38 -12.10 -13.54
C LEU A 201 41.58 -12.40 -12.66
N LYS A 202 42.59 -13.04 -13.26
CA LYS A 202 43.96 -12.95 -12.77
C LYS A 202 44.59 -11.65 -13.30
N LEU A 203 44.86 -10.70 -12.41
CA LEU A 203 45.51 -9.43 -12.76
C LEU A 203 47.04 -9.62 -12.89
N PRO A 204 47.69 -9.08 -13.94
CA PRO A 204 49.13 -9.15 -14.12
C PRO A 204 49.86 -8.04 -13.36
N ASN A 205 51.14 -8.25 -13.04
CA ASN A 205 51.98 -7.24 -12.40
C ASN A 205 52.15 -5.98 -13.27
N SER A 206 52.07 -6.12 -14.59
CA SER A 206 52.13 -5.04 -15.57
C SER A 206 50.96 -4.06 -15.47
N LEU A 207 49.88 -4.37 -14.73
CA LEU A 207 48.78 -3.42 -14.48
C LEU A 207 49.29 -2.09 -13.89
N SER A 208 50.36 -2.15 -13.08
CA SER A 208 51.03 -0.97 -12.51
C SER A 208 51.62 0.01 -13.55
N ASN A 209 51.77 -0.40 -14.82
CA ASN A 209 52.22 0.47 -15.91
C ASN A 209 51.19 1.55 -16.28
N LEU A 210 49.92 1.39 -15.89
CA LEU A 210 48.86 2.37 -16.12
C LEU A 210 48.97 3.56 -15.14
N THR A 211 50.07 4.29 -15.25
CA THR A 211 50.44 5.36 -14.30
C THR A 211 49.49 6.55 -14.28
N LYS A 212 48.68 6.74 -15.33
CA LYS A 212 47.65 7.80 -15.40
C LYS A 212 46.27 7.36 -14.93
N LEU A 213 46.10 6.09 -14.53
CA LEU A 213 44.82 5.55 -14.14
C LEU A 213 44.30 6.23 -12.87
N LYS A 214 43.13 6.87 -12.98
CA LYS A 214 42.41 7.53 -11.89
C LYS A 214 41.22 6.72 -11.43
N LYS A 215 40.61 5.92 -12.32
CA LYS A 215 39.41 5.12 -12.00
C LYS A 215 39.59 3.67 -12.43
N LEU A 216 39.33 2.76 -11.50
CA LEU A 216 39.36 1.33 -11.74
C LEU A 216 38.08 0.67 -11.21
N ASP A 217 37.28 0.10 -12.11
CA ASP A 217 36.11 -0.70 -11.76
C ASP A 217 36.34 -2.16 -12.13
N LEU A 218 36.38 -3.00 -11.10
CA LEU A 218 36.56 -4.44 -11.18
C LEU A 218 35.39 -5.17 -10.52
N ASN A 219 34.19 -4.58 -10.54
CA ASN A 219 33.03 -5.16 -9.87
C ASN A 219 32.77 -6.62 -10.32
N GLY A 220 32.69 -7.52 -9.35
CA GLY A 220 32.53 -8.96 -9.57
C GLY A 220 33.72 -9.64 -10.24
N ALA A 221 34.89 -8.98 -10.34
CA ALA A 221 35.98 -9.45 -11.18
C ALA A 221 37.06 -10.27 -10.46
N LEU A 222 37.00 -10.43 -9.14
CA LEU A 222 37.99 -11.18 -8.36
C LEU A 222 37.43 -12.52 -7.86
N ASN A 223 36.83 -12.54 -6.66
CA ASN A 223 36.21 -13.73 -6.08
C ASN A 223 34.73 -13.82 -6.48
N GLN A 224 34.33 -14.94 -7.10
CA GLN A 224 32.96 -15.22 -7.54
C GLN A 224 32.40 -16.48 -6.83
N GLY A 225 31.14 -16.85 -7.10
CA GLY A 225 30.47 -18.03 -6.54
C GLY A 225 29.64 -17.73 -5.29
N GLU A 226 29.29 -18.75 -4.50
CA GLU A 226 28.42 -18.60 -3.32
C GLU A 226 29.19 -18.53 -1.99
N THR A 227 30.41 -19.10 -1.93
CA THR A 227 31.17 -19.16 -0.67
C THR A 227 31.43 -17.78 -0.07
N ARG A 228 31.21 -17.66 1.25
CA ARG A 228 31.51 -16.47 2.06
C ARG A 228 32.66 -16.70 3.03
N ASP A 229 33.14 -17.94 3.13
CA ASP A 229 34.22 -18.29 4.03
C ASP A 229 35.55 -17.78 3.46
N SER A 230 36.14 -16.82 4.18
CA SER A 230 37.37 -16.12 3.82
C SER A 230 38.54 -17.06 3.51
N GLN A 231 38.59 -18.27 4.11
CA GLN A 231 39.69 -19.21 3.87
C GLN A 231 39.73 -19.75 2.43
N TYR A 232 38.62 -19.64 1.69
CA TYR A 232 38.52 -20.04 0.29
C TYR A 232 38.58 -18.85 -0.68
N LEU A 233 38.69 -17.63 -0.17
CA LEU A 233 38.75 -16.41 -0.98
C LEU A 233 40.20 -16.01 -1.24
N LYS A 234 40.45 -15.43 -2.42
CA LYS A 234 41.77 -14.88 -2.78
C LYS A 234 41.85 -13.43 -2.31
N PRO A 235 42.99 -12.98 -1.76
CA PRO A 235 43.17 -11.59 -1.36
C PRO A 235 43.14 -10.66 -2.58
N ILE A 236 42.93 -9.36 -2.35
CA ILE A 236 43.08 -8.35 -3.40
C ILE A 236 44.51 -8.45 -3.97
N PRO A 237 44.69 -8.52 -5.31
CA PRO A 237 46.03 -8.51 -5.90
C PRO A 237 46.81 -7.24 -5.53
N SER A 238 48.00 -7.40 -4.96
CA SER A 238 48.83 -6.28 -4.48
C SER A 238 49.22 -5.27 -5.56
N VAL A 239 49.19 -5.67 -6.83
CA VAL A 239 49.41 -4.75 -7.96
C VAL A 239 48.41 -3.59 -8.00
N ILE A 240 47.18 -3.76 -7.47
CA ILE A 240 46.21 -2.67 -7.38
C ILE A 240 46.75 -1.56 -6.47
N GLY A 241 47.41 -1.91 -5.36
CA GLY A 241 48.05 -0.95 -4.46
C GLY A 241 49.20 -0.15 -5.08
N ALA A 242 49.74 -0.58 -6.23
CA ALA A 242 50.80 0.14 -6.95
C ALA A 242 50.26 1.26 -7.87
N LEU A 243 48.93 1.42 -8.00
CA LEU A 243 48.31 2.46 -8.82
C LEU A 243 48.21 3.78 -8.05
N GLU A 244 49.34 4.45 -7.82
CA GLU A 244 49.47 5.60 -6.90
C GLU A 244 48.57 6.82 -7.24
N ASN A 245 48.09 6.92 -8.48
CA ASN A 245 47.21 7.99 -8.95
C ASN A 245 45.71 7.66 -8.89
N LEU A 246 45.34 6.49 -8.38
CA LEU A 246 43.96 6.05 -8.33
C LEU A 246 43.15 6.89 -7.33
N GLU A 247 42.04 7.44 -7.82
CA GLU A 247 41.09 8.27 -7.08
C GLU A 247 39.76 7.54 -6.83
N GLU A 248 39.35 6.64 -7.72
CA GLU A 248 38.12 5.86 -7.58
C GLU A 248 38.39 4.36 -7.81
N LEU A 249 37.98 3.52 -6.86
CA LEU A 249 38.14 2.07 -6.93
C LEU A 249 36.82 1.38 -6.61
N ASN A 250 36.33 0.55 -7.55
CA ASN A 250 35.16 -0.30 -7.34
C ASN A 250 35.55 -1.78 -7.33
N LEU A 251 35.41 -2.40 -6.17
CA LEU A 251 35.59 -3.82 -5.91
C LEU A 251 34.28 -4.45 -5.38
N GLY A 252 33.12 -3.85 -5.66
CA GLY A 252 31.83 -4.41 -5.29
C GLY A 252 31.67 -5.82 -5.87
N SER A 253 30.96 -6.69 -5.16
CA SER A 253 30.77 -8.11 -5.54
C SER A 253 32.08 -8.91 -5.71
N CYS A 254 33.22 -8.42 -5.20
CA CYS A 254 34.49 -9.14 -5.21
C CYS A 254 34.77 -9.93 -3.92
N LYS A 255 33.86 -9.89 -2.94
CA LYS A 255 33.98 -10.55 -1.63
C LYS A 255 35.31 -10.24 -0.96
N VAL A 256 35.61 -8.95 -0.83
CA VAL A 256 36.83 -8.50 -0.16
C VAL A 256 36.76 -8.87 1.33
N PHE A 257 37.78 -9.56 1.84
CA PHE A 257 37.94 -9.87 3.27
C PHE A 257 39.13 -9.15 3.92
N ASP A 258 40.01 -8.55 3.13
CA ASP A 258 41.19 -7.81 3.58
C ASP A 258 41.51 -6.68 2.58
N ILE A 259 41.64 -5.46 3.10
CA ILE A 259 42.00 -4.27 2.31
C ILE A 259 43.48 -3.91 2.39
N SER A 260 44.29 -4.62 3.18
CA SER A 260 45.74 -4.36 3.34
C SER A 260 46.46 -4.14 2.00
N PRO A 261 46.19 -4.92 0.93
CA PRO A 261 46.85 -4.74 -0.37
C PRO A 261 46.58 -3.40 -1.07
N ILE A 262 45.51 -2.68 -0.70
CA ILE A 262 45.13 -1.39 -1.31
C ILE A 262 45.38 -0.19 -0.40
N THR A 263 45.84 -0.39 0.85
CA THR A 263 46.20 0.70 1.78
C THR A 263 47.28 1.69 1.27
N PRO A 264 48.15 1.37 0.28
CA PRO A 264 49.05 2.36 -0.30
C PRO A 264 48.36 3.45 -1.15
N LEU A 265 47.09 3.29 -1.53
CA LEU A 265 46.35 4.23 -2.40
C LEU A 265 45.98 5.54 -1.67
N LYS A 266 46.94 6.45 -1.51
CA LYS A 266 46.76 7.69 -0.70
C LYS A 266 45.90 8.78 -1.35
N LYS A 267 45.63 8.69 -2.66
CA LYS A 267 44.78 9.63 -3.40
C LYS A 267 43.33 9.15 -3.57
N LEU A 268 43.00 7.99 -2.98
CA LEU A 268 41.67 7.40 -3.12
C LEU A 268 40.61 8.28 -2.45
N LYS A 269 39.63 8.71 -3.25
CA LYS A 269 38.48 9.52 -2.85
C LYS A 269 37.20 8.71 -2.79
N LYS A 270 37.06 7.69 -3.63
CA LYS A 270 35.89 6.81 -3.66
C LYS A 270 36.27 5.35 -3.62
N LEU A 271 35.63 4.60 -2.73
CA LEU A 271 35.85 3.17 -2.57
C LEU A 271 34.52 2.44 -2.45
N ASN A 272 34.23 1.55 -3.41
CA ASN A 272 33.09 0.66 -3.34
C ASN A 272 33.57 -0.76 -2.99
N LEU A 273 33.07 -1.28 -1.88
CA LEU A 273 33.33 -2.61 -1.35
C LEU A 273 32.01 -3.35 -1.07
N ARG A 274 30.94 -3.03 -1.80
CA ARG A 274 29.65 -3.70 -1.62
C ARG A 274 29.78 -5.22 -1.73
N TYR A 275 29.04 -5.97 -0.93
CA TYR A 275 29.17 -7.44 -0.83
C TYR A 275 30.58 -7.88 -0.41
N SER A 276 31.20 -7.16 0.53
CA SER A 276 32.42 -7.62 1.20
C SER A 276 32.11 -8.67 2.25
N VAL A 277 33.14 -9.37 2.69
CA VAL A 277 33.14 -10.26 3.86
C VAL A 277 34.12 -9.72 4.92
N LEU A 278 34.25 -8.39 4.97
CA LEU A 278 35.00 -7.71 6.01
C LEU A 278 34.29 -7.87 7.34
N THR A 279 35.04 -8.13 8.41
CA THR A 279 34.49 -8.15 9.77
C THR A 279 34.64 -6.82 10.50
N ASN A 280 35.62 -6.02 10.08
CA ASN A 280 35.94 -4.71 10.63
C ASN A 280 36.57 -3.79 9.55
N CYS A 281 36.73 -2.52 9.89
CA CYS A 281 37.33 -1.51 9.01
C CYS A 281 38.85 -1.32 9.20
N ALA A 282 39.61 -2.33 9.65
CA ALA A 282 41.06 -2.18 9.82
C ALA A 282 41.74 -1.77 8.50
N GLY A 283 42.66 -0.79 8.59
CA GLY A 283 43.41 -0.27 7.44
C GLY A 283 42.79 0.97 6.78
N PHE A 284 41.51 1.28 7.01
CA PHE A 284 40.83 2.42 6.36
C PHE A 284 41.41 3.78 6.74
N SER A 285 42.01 3.90 7.92
CA SER A 285 42.74 5.09 8.37
C SER A 285 43.88 5.52 7.41
N SER A 286 44.30 4.62 6.52
CA SER A 286 45.26 4.91 5.45
C SER A 286 44.74 5.82 4.33
N PHE A 287 43.41 5.92 4.15
CA PHE A 287 42.76 6.64 3.06
C PHE A 287 42.38 8.06 3.49
N THR A 288 43.37 8.93 3.65
CA THR A 288 43.18 10.28 4.22
C THR A 288 42.40 11.25 3.33
N GLN A 289 42.03 10.86 2.10
CA GLN A 289 41.23 11.65 1.16
C GLN A 289 39.89 10.98 0.83
N LEU A 290 39.51 9.91 1.53
CA LEU A 290 38.31 9.13 1.24
C LEU A 290 37.03 9.93 1.57
N GLU A 291 36.27 10.27 0.54
CA GLU A 291 35.04 11.06 0.64
C GLU A 291 33.78 10.21 0.45
N ASP A 292 33.86 9.13 -0.33
CA ASP A 292 32.71 8.27 -0.68
C ASP A 292 33.06 6.80 -0.41
N LEU A 293 32.30 6.16 0.47
CA LEU A 293 32.53 4.79 0.89
C LEU A 293 31.23 3.99 0.87
N ASP A 294 31.20 2.95 0.06
CA ASP A 294 30.11 1.96 0.03
C ASP A 294 30.59 0.63 0.62
N LEU A 295 30.02 0.27 1.77
CA LEU A 295 30.21 -0.98 2.51
C LEU A 295 28.92 -1.81 2.55
N SER A 296 27.93 -1.50 1.72
CA SER A 296 26.62 -2.14 1.72
C SER A 296 26.72 -3.65 1.51
N MET A 297 25.77 -4.40 2.05
CA MET A 297 25.67 -5.86 1.95
C MET A 297 26.93 -6.56 2.49
N SER A 298 27.64 -5.95 3.45
CA SER A 298 28.78 -6.55 4.13
C SER A 298 28.27 -7.33 5.34
N TYR A 299 27.78 -8.53 5.08
CA TYR A 299 27.04 -9.36 6.04
C TYR A 299 27.84 -9.88 7.25
N ASP A 300 29.15 -9.63 7.32
CA ASP A 300 30.03 -10.00 8.44
C ASP A 300 30.58 -8.75 9.17
N LEU A 301 30.28 -7.54 8.68
CA LEU A 301 30.84 -6.28 9.17
C LEU A 301 30.14 -5.83 10.45
N VAL A 302 30.86 -5.88 11.56
CA VAL A 302 30.33 -5.52 12.89
C VAL A 302 31.01 -4.29 13.50
N ASP A 303 32.19 -3.91 13.01
CA ASP A 303 33.01 -2.84 13.58
C ASP A 303 33.43 -1.77 12.54
N LEU A 304 33.11 -0.52 12.88
CA LEU A 304 33.38 0.68 12.06
C LEU A 304 34.45 1.61 12.68
N GLU A 305 35.06 1.29 13.83
CA GLU A 305 35.87 2.22 14.63
C GLU A 305 37.05 2.81 13.82
N ALA A 306 37.64 2.04 12.92
CA ALA A 306 38.76 2.49 12.10
C ALA A 306 38.38 3.55 11.03
N LEU A 307 37.09 3.88 10.88
CA LEU A 307 36.62 5.02 10.08
C LEU A 307 36.75 6.38 10.81
N LYS A 308 37.08 6.37 12.11
CA LYS A 308 37.13 7.57 12.96
C LYS A 308 37.84 8.75 12.30
N GLY A 309 37.14 9.87 12.22
CA GLY A 309 37.72 11.15 11.76
C GLY A 309 38.14 11.20 10.29
N LEU A 310 37.82 10.19 9.47
CA LEU A 310 38.02 10.25 8.03
C LEU A 310 37.12 11.32 7.39
N PRO A 311 37.54 11.93 6.26
CA PRO A 311 36.79 13.01 5.59
C PRO A 311 35.62 12.48 4.75
N ILE A 312 34.93 11.44 5.23
CA ILE A 312 33.82 10.80 4.52
C ILE A 312 32.65 11.78 4.44
N LYS A 313 32.18 12.02 3.22
CA LYS A 313 30.98 12.82 2.88
C LYS A 313 29.77 11.93 2.62
N LYS A 314 29.99 10.73 2.08
CA LYS A 314 28.94 9.75 1.80
C LYS A 314 29.35 8.37 2.33
N LEU A 315 28.48 7.76 3.13
CA LEU A 315 28.68 6.43 3.70
C LEU A 315 27.44 5.56 3.44
N GLU A 316 27.61 4.45 2.74
CA GLU A 316 26.55 3.46 2.51
C GLU A 316 26.83 2.17 3.29
N LEU A 317 25.85 1.75 4.11
CA LEU A 317 25.93 0.59 5.01
C LEU A 317 24.73 -0.36 4.88
N LEU A 318 23.87 -0.15 3.87
CA LEU A 318 22.65 -0.92 3.59
C LEU A 318 22.85 -2.43 3.81
N PHE A 319 21.94 -3.10 4.55
CA PHE A 319 22.02 -4.55 4.86
C PHE A 319 23.29 -5.02 5.60
N SER A 320 23.92 -4.18 6.43
CA SER A 320 25.06 -4.59 7.28
C SER A 320 24.60 -4.97 8.70
N PRO A 321 25.21 -5.98 9.36
CA PRO A 321 24.83 -6.45 10.69
C PRO A 321 25.42 -5.59 11.83
N ILE A 322 25.74 -4.33 11.53
CA ILE A 322 26.33 -3.39 12.47
C ILE A 322 25.36 -3.10 13.62
N LYS A 323 25.89 -3.12 14.85
CA LYS A 323 25.13 -2.85 16.07
C LYS A 323 25.25 -1.40 16.54
N SER A 324 26.41 -0.77 16.30
CA SER A 324 26.71 0.59 16.74
C SER A 324 27.13 1.46 15.56
N ILE A 325 26.61 2.68 15.56
CA ILE A 325 26.96 3.75 14.61
C ILE A 325 27.46 5.01 15.32
N GLU A 326 27.91 4.89 16.58
CA GLU A 326 28.42 6.02 17.37
C GLU A 326 29.55 6.78 16.63
N ILE A 327 30.34 6.06 15.83
CA ILE A 327 31.44 6.60 15.02
C ILE A 327 31.01 7.71 14.07
N ILE A 328 29.75 7.73 13.65
CA ILE A 328 29.18 8.74 12.75
C ILE A 328 29.35 10.13 13.34
N SER A 329 29.24 10.27 14.67
CA SER A 329 29.47 11.55 15.36
C SER A 329 30.88 12.14 15.13
N THR A 330 31.85 11.31 14.73
CA THR A 330 33.24 11.71 14.47
C THR A 330 33.48 12.10 13.00
N LEU A 331 32.57 11.74 12.10
CA LEU A 331 32.69 11.97 10.65
C LEU A 331 32.21 13.39 10.30
N LYS A 332 32.98 14.40 10.69
CA LYS A 332 32.60 15.83 10.62
C LYS A 332 32.22 16.35 9.21
N SER A 333 32.55 15.61 8.15
CA SER A 333 32.23 15.97 6.76
C SER A 333 31.03 15.22 6.20
N LEU A 334 30.40 14.32 6.97
CA LEU A 334 29.35 13.43 6.49
C LEU A 334 28.09 14.24 6.12
N GLU A 335 27.67 14.11 4.87
CA GLU A 335 26.51 14.78 4.29
C GLU A 335 25.40 13.80 3.91
N ALA A 336 25.74 12.56 3.57
CA ALA A 336 24.80 11.52 3.20
C ALA A 336 25.14 10.18 3.89
N LEU A 337 24.12 9.53 4.45
CA LEU A 337 24.23 8.25 5.13
C LEU A 337 23.11 7.33 4.66
N ASP A 338 23.46 6.10 4.31
CA ASP A 338 22.50 5.02 4.09
C ASP A 338 22.72 3.91 5.12
N ILE A 339 21.71 3.67 5.96
CA ILE A 339 21.64 2.62 6.97
C ILE A 339 20.33 1.82 6.84
N GLU A 340 19.74 1.80 5.64
CA GLU A 340 18.53 1.04 5.39
C GLU A 340 18.78 -0.46 5.66
N SER A 341 17.76 -1.15 6.19
CA SER A 341 17.85 -2.58 6.53
C SER A 341 18.98 -2.97 7.51
N CYS A 342 19.56 -2.01 8.26
CA CYS A 342 20.47 -2.26 9.38
C CYS A 342 19.68 -2.51 10.68
N LYS A 343 19.07 -3.70 10.77
CA LYS A 343 18.09 -4.06 11.83
C LYS A 343 18.65 -4.13 13.25
N HIS A 344 19.97 -4.27 13.41
CA HIS A 344 20.61 -4.42 14.71
C HIS A 344 21.10 -3.11 15.34
N ILE A 345 20.91 -1.97 14.64
CA ILE A 345 21.20 -0.66 15.22
C ILE A 345 20.04 -0.27 16.12
N ASN A 346 20.37 0.00 17.39
CA ASN A 346 19.39 0.35 18.43
C ASN A 346 19.55 1.79 18.97
N ASP A 347 20.67 2.45 18.66
CA ASP A 347 20.93 3.86 18.99
C ASP A 347 21.21 4.70 17.74
N PHE A 348 20.29 5.62 17.43
CA PHE A 348 20.37 6.54 16.30
C PHE A 348 20.76 7.97 16.72
N SER A 349 21.13 8.20 17.97
CA SER A 349 21.52 9.52 18.48
C SER A 349 22.63 10.16 17.65
N ALA A 350 23.63 9.37 17.22
CA ALA A 350 24.71 9.84 16.36
C ALA A 350 24.23 10.40 15.01
N VAL A 351 23.10 9.91 14.49
CA VAL A 351 22.47 10.36 13.25
C VAL A 351 21.62 11.60 13.50
N TYR A 352 20.80 11.60 14.55
CA TYR A 352 19.94 12.72 14.91
C TYR A 352 20.74 13.98 15.28
N ASN A 353 21.91 13.79 15.91
CA ASN A 353 22.77 14.86 16.39
C ASN A 353 23.82 15.30 15.35
N HIS A 354 23.89 14.63 14.19
CA HIS A 354 24.95 14.91 13.22
C HIS A 354 24.79 16.31 12.59
N PRO A 355 25.80 17.21 12.69
CA PRO A 355 25.63 18.62 12.35
C PRO A 355 25.55 18.90 10.85
N THR A 356 26.19 18.07 10.01
CA THR A 356 26.32 18.29 8.56
C THR A 356 25.49 17.31 7.72
N LEU A 357 24.77 16.38 8.35
CA LEU A 357 24.02 15.34 7.63
C LEU A 357 22.79 15.96 6.94
N LYS A 358 22.75 15.87 5.61
CA LYS A 358 21.73 16.47 4.71
C LYS A 358 20.79 15.43 4.11
N ALA A 359 21.26 14.19 3.96
CA ALA A 359 20.48 13.08 3.41
C ALA A 359 20.66 11.84 4.29
N LEU A 360 19.56 11.13 4.56
CA LEU A 360 19.52 9.90 5.32
C LEU A 360 18.59 8.93 4.60
N GLU A 361 19.09 7.75 4.27
CA GLU A 361 18.28 6.59 3.88
C GLU A 361 18.23 5.63 5.07
N ALA A 362 17.01 5.33 5.55
CA ALA A 362 16.75 4.51 6.73
C ALA A 362 15.29 4.02 6.74
N GLU A 363 14.95 3.13 7.67
CA GLU A 363 13.56 2.71 7.90
C GLU A 363 12.64 3.91 8.21
N HIS A 364 11.36 3.80 7.84
CA HIS A 364 10.39 4.91 7.89
C HIS A 364 10.31 5.61 9.26
N GLU A 365 10.31 4.86 10.36
CA GLU A 365 10.25 5.43 11.71
C GLU A 365 11.50 6.27 12.04
N ILE A 366 12.66 5.90 11.50
CA ILE A 366 13.90 6.63 11.71
C ILE A 366 13.91 7.94 10.94
N LEU A 367 13.38 7.92 9.71
CA LEU A 367 13.22 9.12 8.89
C LEU A 367 12.25 10.11 9.56
N GLU A 368 11.11 9.64 10.05
CA GLU A 368 10.16 10.49 10.79
C GLU A 368 10.81 11.19 12.00
N ASN A 369 11.58 10.44 12.79
CA ASN A 369 12.28 10.97 13.96
C ASN A 369 13.41 11.93 13.57
N TRP A 370 14.13 11.62 12.48
CA TRP A 370 15.15 12.50 11.95
C TRP A 370 14.53 13.81 11.48
N GLU A 371 13.40 13.82 10.78
CA GLU A 371 12.71 15.06 10.40
C GLU A 371 12.30 15.93 11.60
N LYS A 372 11.90 15.31 12.71
CA LYS A 372 11.45 15.97 13.94
C LYS A 372 12.59 16.22 14.97
N ARG A 373 13.86 16.00 14.59
CA ARG A 373 15.03 15.94 15.50
C ARG A 373 15.43 17.20 16.26
N GLY A 374 14.65 18.28 16.22
CA GLY A 374 14.97 19.55 16.87
C GLY A 374 15.30 19.41 18.36
N GLU A 375 14.51 18.64 19.11
CA GLU A 375 14.72 18.39 20.55
C GLU A 375 15.69 17.24 20.86
N ILE A 376 15.90 16.34 19.89
CA ILE A 376 16.79 15.16 20.03
C ILE A 376 18.25 15.59 19.94
N ARG A 377 18.55 16.63 19.15
CA ARG A 377 19.89 17.21 18.95
C ARG A 377 20.64 17.55 20.23
N GLU A 378 19.92 17.81 21.32
CA GLU A 378 20.51 18.21 22.60
C GLU A 378 20.68 17.04 23.58
N LEU A 379 20.27 15.81 23.22
CA LEU A 379 20.41 14.66 24.10
C LEU A 379 21.86 14.15 24.15
N PRO A 380 22.39 13.86 25.35
CA PRO A 380 23.71 13.26 25.49
C PRO A 380 23.74 11.83 24.94
N PRO A 381 24.91 11.30 24.53
CA PRO A 381 25.06 9.91 24.09
C PRO A 381 24.58 8.93 25.17
N ILE A 382 24.01 7.79 24.75
CA ILE A 382 23.43 6.80 25.70
C ILE A 382 24.43 6.41 26.78
N LYS A 383 25.70 6.19 26.43
CA LYS A 383 26.77 5.86 27.39
C LYS A 383 26.95 6.91 28.49
N THR A 384 26.75 8.18 28.17
CA THR A 384 26.81 9.27 29.15
C THR A 384 25.64 9.21 30.12
N ILE A 385 24.44 8.96 29.60
CA ILE A 385 23.21 8.81 30.40
C ILE A 385 23.34 7.62 31.34
N LEU A 386 23.81 6.47 30.83
CA LEU A 386 24.01 5.27 31.65
C LEU A 386 25.04 5.51 32.76
N GLY A 387 26.13 6.23 32.47
CA GLY A 387 27.10 6.63 33.49
C GLY A 387 26.51 7.56 34.56
N GLN A 388 25.50 8.38 34.24
CA GLN A 388 24.81 9.21 35.22
C GLN A 388 23.90 8.41 36.16
N LEU A 389 23.31 7.30 35.69
CA LEU A 389 22.50 6.41 36.55
C LEU A 389 23.32 5.81 37.70
N GLU A 390 24.63 5.62 37.49
CA GLU A 390 25.55 5.11 38.51
C GLU A 390 26.01 6.18 39.52
N THR A 391 25.65 7.45 39.32
CA THR A 391 26.06 8.56 40.21
C THR A 391 25.20 8.64 41.48
N ASP A 392 25.80 9.12 42.59
CA ASP A 392 25.19 9.06 43.94
C ASP A 392 24.10 10.12 44.23
N THR A 393 23.77 11.03 43.31
CA THR A 393 22.90 12.18 43.60
C THR A 393 21.56 12.11 42.88
N LEU A 394 20.47 12.33 43.63
CA LEU A 394 19.09 12.34 43.12
C LEU A 394 18.88 13.23 41.88
N PRO A 395 19.38 14.48 41.80
CA PRO A 395 19.15 15.33 40.62
C PRO A 395 19.75 14.75 39.33
N ASN A 396 20.97 14.20 39.39
CA ASN A 396 21.60 13.55 38.24
C ASN A 396 20.84 12.30 37.81
N PHE A 397 20.34 11.53 38.77
CA PHE A 397 19.51 10.36 38.48
C PHE A 397 18.20 10.75 37.80
N GLU A 398 17.46 11.75 38.32
CA GLU A 398 16.22 12.21 37.70
C GLU A 398 16.44 12.81 36.31
N GLU A 399 17.56 13.51 36.09
CA GLU A 399 17.97 14.01 34.78
C GLU A 399 18.28 12.86 33.81
N ALA A 400 19.05 11.85 34.26
CA ALA A 400 19.36 10.67 33.46
C ALA A 400 18.11 9.88 33.06
N ILE A 401 17.17 9.68 34.00
CA ILE A 401 15.86 9.07 33.71
C ILE A 401 15.08 9.89 32.69
N SER A 402 15.10 11.22 32.80
CA SER A 402 14.44 12.08 31.82
C SER A 402 15.06 11.97 30.43
N TYR A 403 16.38 11.82 30.30
CA TYR A 403 17.03 11.63 29.01
C TYR A 403 16.79 10.23 28.45
N LEU A 404 16.89 9.20 29.30
CA LEU A 404 16.65 7.82 28.91
C LEU A 404 15.22 7.63 28.40
N ALA A 405 14.22 8.16 29.10
CA ALA A 405 12.82 8.09 28.68
C ALA A 405 12.61 8.76 27.30
N LYS A 406 13.27 9.89 27.04
CA LYS A 406 13.23 10.56 25.73
C LYS A 406 13.86 9.70 24.64
N LEU A 407 15.03 9.10 24.89
CA LEU A 407 15.67 8.20 23.92
C LEU A 407 14.84 6.96 23.64
N VAL A 408 14.29 6.32 24.67
CA VAL A 408 13.39 5.17 24.50
C VAL A 408 12.18 5.58 23.66
N ASN A 409 11.55 6.72 23.96
CA ASN A 409 10.40 7.19 23.19
C ASN A 409 10.71 7.42 21.70
N VAL A 410 11.85 8.01 21.40
CA VAL A 410 12.27 8.33 20.02
C VAL A 410 12.68 7.08 19.26
N ASN A 411 13.40 6.16 19.92
CA ASN A 411 13.92 4.96 19.28
C ASN A 411 12.96 3.75 19.41
N TYR A 412 11.77 3.92 20.00
CA TYR A 412 10.76 2.88 20.08
C TYR A 412 10.21 2.57 18.69
N ARG A 413 10.37 1.32 18.26
CA ARG A 413 9.93 0.82 16.94
C ARG A 413 8.74 -0.10 17.12
N THR A 414 8.01 -0.40 16.04
CA THR A 414 6.91 -1.37 16.06
C THR A 414 7.37 -2.67 16.73
N LYS A 415 6.97 -2.85 17.99
CA LYS A 415 7.22 -4.02 18.84
C LYS A 415 8.65 -4.18 19.38
N GLN A 416 9.51 -3.16 19.29
CA GLN A 416 10.86 -3.24 19.87
C GLN A 416 11.13 -2.02 20.75
N ASN A 417 11.27 -2.28 22.04
CA ASN A 417 11.71 -1.31 23.02
C ASN A 417 13.25 -1.33 23.10
N PRO A 418 13.93 -0.22 22.78
CA PRO A 418 15.39 -0.17 22.72
C PRO A 418 16.05 -0.21 24.11
N LEU A 419 15.26 -0.24 25.19
CA LEU A 419 15.77 -0.14 26.55
C LEU A 419 16.74 -1.27 26.89
N ALA A 420 16.38 -2.55 26.69
CA ALA A 420 17.28 -3.68 26.96
C ALA A 420 18.59 -3.58 26.14
N ASP A 421 18.47 -3.16 24.88
CA ASP A 421 19.60 -3.00 23.97
C ASP A 421 20.61 -1.97 24.47
N TYR A 422 20.16 -0.90 25.11
CA TYR A 422 21.06 0.09 25.73
C TYR A 422 21.92 -0.51 26.84
N PHE A 423 21.45 -1.57 27.50
CA PHE A 423 22.19 -2.31 28.51
C PHE A 423 22.86 -3.58 27.98
N ASN A 424 22.80 -3.84 26.67
CA ASN A 424 23.26 -5.08 26.01
C ASN A 424 22.63 -6.34 26.62
N LEU A 425 21.33 -6.31 26.86
CA LEU A 425 20.56 -7.44 27.38
C LEU A 425 19.75 -8.09 26.26
N GLU A 426 19.65 -9.42 26.29
CA GLU A 426 18.70 -10.16 25.45
C GLU A 426 17.33 -10.16 26.14
N ILE A 427 16.26 -9.96 25.36
CA ILE A 427 14.88 -9.99 25.85
C ILE A 427 14.28 -11.34 25.49
N ASP A 428 13.64 -11.98 26.47
CA ASP A 428 12.69 -13.06 26.25
C ASP A 428 11.27 -12.49 26.43
N GLU A 429 10.40 -12.71 25.45
CA GLU A 429 9.01 -12.23 25.49
C GLU A 429 8.18 -12.95 26.57
N ASP A 430 8.61 -14.13 27.02
CA ASP A 430 7.89 -14.93 28.01
C ASP A 430 8.42 -14.75 29.45
N GLU A 431 9.55 -14.07 29.64
CA GLU A 431 10.17 -13.85 30.97
C GLU A 431 10.31 -12.37 31.33
N ILE A 432 10.37 -12.10 32.64
CA ILE A 432 10.64 -10.77 33.16
C ILE A 432 12.12 -10.44 32.98
N THR A 433 12.40 -9.39 32.20
CA THR A 433 13.73 -8.84 31.97
C THR A 433 14.17 -7.97 33.14
N GLU A 434 15.27 -8.36 33.80
CA GLU A 434 15.94 -7.55 34.83
C GLU A 434 16.99 -6.64 34.21
N ILE A 435 17.02 -5.37 34.62
CA ILE A 435 18.07 -4.39 34.29
C ILE A 435 18.74 -3.94 35.60
N PRO A 436 19.71 -4.70 36.15
CA PRO A 436 20.24 -4.47 37.50
C PRO A 436 20.79 -3.06 37.73
N ILE A 437 21.43 -2.45 36.73
CA ILE A 437 21.98 -1.08 36.84
C ILE A 437 20.87 -0.06 37.08
N LEU A 438 19.81 -0.13 36.26
CA LEU A 438 18.66 0.76 36.36
C LEU A 438 17.88 0.51 37.66
N GLU A 439 17.62 -0.76 37.97
CA GLU A 439 16.81 -1.16 39.13
C GLU A 439 17.49 -0.82 40.46
N ASN A 440 18.79 -1.08 40.59
CA ASN A 440 19.55 -0.68 41.79
C ASN A 440 19.54 0.83 41.99
N ALA A 441 19.67 1.60 40.90
CA ALA A 441 19.63 3.06 40.95
C ALA A 441 18.22 3.58 41.35
N ILE A 442 17.16 2.98 40.79
CA ILE A 442 15.77 3.24 41.19
C ILE A 442 15.60 2.97 42.69
N LEU A 443 15.91 1.76 43.16
CA LEU A 443 15.70 1.32 44.54
C LEU A 443 16.42 2.22 45.56
N LYS A 444 17.61 2.70 45.20
CA LYS A 444 18.39 3.62 46.05
C LYS A 444 17.69 4.96 46.27
N HIS A 445 16.96 5.47 45.27
CA HIS A 445 16.33 6.79 45.29
C HIS A 445 14.79 6.74 45.42
N ILE A 446 14.18 5.56 45.37
CA ILE A 446 12.74 5.33 45.12
C ILE A 446 11.81 6.17 46.02
N LYS A 447 12.14 6.30 47.31
CA LYS A 447 11.33 7.05 48.30
C LYS A 447 11.38 8.57 48.08
N SER A 448 12.37 9.07 47.34
CA SER A 448 12.60 10.50 47.10
C SER A 448 12.30 10.91 45.66
N LEU A 449 11.98 9.97 44.76
CA LEU A 449 11.62 10.27 43.37
C LEU A 449 10.34 11.08 43.29
N SER A 450 10.31 12.06 42.39
CA SER A 450 9.07 12.78 42.09
C SER A 450 8.03 11.87 41.41
N GLU A 451 6.73 12.21 41.52
CA GLU A 451 5.66 11.51 40.79
C GLU A 451 5.93 11.49 39.28
N LYS A 452 6.47 12.59 38.74
CA LYS A 452 6.84 12.71 37.33
C LYS A 452 7.89 11.66 36.94
N THR A 453 8.94 11.49 37.75
CA THR A 453 10.00 10.53 37.50
C THR A 453 9.50 9.09 37.56
N LEU A 454 8.66 8.76 38.56
CA LEU A 454 8.04 7.43 38.67
C LEU A 454 7.18 7.09 37.44
N ILE A 455 6.37 8.05 36.98
CA ILE A 455 5.58 7.89 35.76
C ILE A 455 6.49 7.70 34.54
N SER A 456 7.54 8.51 34.40
CA SER A 456 8.47 8.40 33.26
C SER A 456 9.22 7.07 33.23
N ILE A 457 9.55 6.48 34.38
CA ILE A 457 10.13 5.13 34.43
C ILE A 457 9.10 4.13 33.92
N PHE A 458 7.88 4.13 34.47
CA PHE A 458 6.83 3.21 34.04
C PHE A 458 6.50 3.34 32.54
N GLU A 459 6.38 4.55 32.02
CA GLU A 459 6.10 4.81 30.61
C GLU A 459 7.22 4.34 29.66
N MET A 460 8.49 4.34 30.10
CA MET A 460 9.60 3.85 29.27
C MET A 460 9.73 2.32 29.34
N THR A 461 9.36 1.71 30.47
CA THR A 461 9.49 0.27 30.74
C THR A 461 8.22 -0.52 30.41
N PHE A 462 7.12 0.14 30.02
CA PHE A 462 5.84 -0.53 29.71
C PHE A 462 5.08 0.17 28.57
N LYS A 463 5.50 -0.06 27.32
CA LYS A 463 4.91 0.51 26.10
C LYS A 463 4.10 -0.49 25.27
N SER A 464 4.30 -1.79 25.48
CA SER A 464 3.54 -2.87 24.88
C SER A 464 3.31 -3.97 25.90
N VAL A 465 2.05 -4.42 26.01
CA VAL A 465 1.70 -5.54 26.91
C VAL A 465 2.26 -6.89 26.46
N ILE A 466 2.73 -7.01 25.21
CA ILE A 466 3.27 -8.25 24.65
C ILE A 466 4.79 -8.30 24.83
N TYR A 467 5.48 -7.21 24.49
CA TYR A 467 6.93 -7.22 24.31
C TYR A 467 7.71 -6.57 25.47
N ASP A 468 7.04 -5.79 26.33
CA ASP A 468 7.71 -5.06 27.42
C ASP A 468 7.50 -5.74 28.77
N ASN A 469 8.42 -6.64 29.14
CA ASN A 469 8.42 -7.38 30.39
C ASN A 469 9.52 -6.94 31.36
N TYR A 470 9.68 -5.64 31.60
CA TYR A 470 10.76 -5.14 32.47
C TYR A 470 10.39 -5.11 33.96
N ASN A 471 11.23 -5.71 34.82
CA ASN A 471 11.05 -5.72 36.28
C ASN A 471 10.98 -4.29 36.89
N ALA A 472 11.70 -3.34 36.29
CA ALA A 472 11.66 -1.92 36.67
C ALA A 472 10.23 -1.33 36.70
N SER A 473 9.30 -1.82 35.86
CA SER A 473 7.88 -1.43 35.87
C SER A 473 7.19 -1.79 37.19
N LEU A 474 7.47 -2.98 37.70
CA LEU A 474 6.88 -3.52 38.94
C LEU A 474 7.41 -2.74 40.15
N ILE A 475 8.72 -2.53 40.21
CA ILE A 475 9.40 -1.79 41.30
C ILE A 475 8.79 -0.40 41.48
N VAL A 476 8.65 0.38 40.40
CA VAL A 476 8.11 1.74 40.52
C VAL A 476 6.61 1.73 40.83
N LEU A 477 5.88 0.72 40.35
CA LEU A 477 4.45 0.67 40.59
C LEU A 477 4.12 0.34 42.04
N GLU A 478 4.89 -0.53 42.70
CA GLU A 478 4.76 -0.76 44.14
C GLU A 478 4.88 0.53 44.96
N GLU A 479 5.81 1.42 44.58
CA GLU A 479 5.98 2.72 45.25
C GLU A 479 4.80 3.66 44.96
N ILE A 480 4.31 3.71 43.71
CA ILE A 480 3.12 4.49 43.34
C ILE A 480 1.89 4.03 44.14
N ILE A 481 1.72 2.72 44.34
CA ILE A 481 0.66 2.14 45.16
C ILE A 481 0.79 2.60 46.62
N LYS A 482 2.00 2.52 47.21
CA LYS A 482 2.27 2.98 48.59
C LYS A 482 1.90 4.45 48.79
N ARG A 483 2.10 5.30 47.78
CA ARG A 483 1.82 6.74 47.83
C ARG A 483 0.35 7.10 47.68
N LYS A 484 -0.50 6.21 47.13
CA LYS A 484 -1.95 6.40 46.94
C LYS A 484 -2.32 7.71 46.21
N ASN A 485 -1.45 8.23 45.34
CA ASN A 485 -1.74 9.42 44.55
C ASN A 485 -2.66 9.06 43.38
N VAL A 486 -3.93 9.48 43.44
CA VAL A 486 -4.95 9.18 42.43
C VAL A 486 -4.53 9.66 41.04
N ALA A 487 -4.05 10.89 40.90
CA ALA A 487 -3.67 11.46 39.61
C ALA A 487 -2.50 10.71 38.95
N THR A 488 -1.57 10.20 39.76
CA THR A 488 -0.47 9.35 39.28
C THR A 488 -1.01 7.99 38.82
N GLN A 489 -1.85 7.33 39.62
CA GLN A 489 -2.44 6.03 39.25
C GLN A 489 -3.32 6.13 38.00
N GLU A 490 -4.07 7.22 37.81
CA GLU A 490 -4.84 7.45 36.57
C GLU A 490 -3.95 7.57 35.32
N LYS A 491 -2.73 8.10 35.45
CA LYS A 491 -1.76 8.12 34.35
C LYS A 491 -1.21 6.74 34.05
N ILE A 492 -0.97 5.91 35.06
CA ILE A 492 -0.58 4.51 34.89
C ILE A 492 -1.67 3.73 34.14
N VAL A 493 -2.95 3.91 34.53
CA VAL A 493 -4.10 3.34 33.84
C VAL A 493 -4.13 3.77 32.37
N LYS A 494 -3.85 5.04 32.08
CA LYS A 494 -3.79 5.53 30.71
C LYS A 494 -2.67 4.85 29.91
N GLN A 495 -1.46 4.77 30.48
CA GLN A 495 -0.32 4.12 29.82
C GLN A 495 -0.58 2.63 29.56
N PHE A 496 -1.23 1.93 30.49
CA PHE A 496 -1.66 0.54 30.31
C PHE A 496 -2.56 0.40 29.07
N TYR A 497 -3.56 1.27 28.91
CA TYR A 497 -4.40 1.25 27.70
C TYR A 497 -3.64 1.59 26.42
N ASP A 498 -2.71 2.54 26.48
CA ASP A 498 -1.88 2.89 25.33
C ASP A 498 -1.01 1.69 24.91
N ALA A 499 -0.50 0.90 25.87
CA ALA A 499 0.24 -0.33 25.63
C ALA A 499 -0.63 -1.49 25.10
N SER A 500 -1.93 -1.52 25.43
CA SER A 500 -2.88 -2.54 24.98
C SER A 500 -3.52 -2.27 23.61
N LYS A 501 -3.28 -1.11 22.97
CA LYS A 501 -3.96 -0.74 21.70
C LYS A 501 -3.75 -1.71 20.54
N PHE A 502 -2.64 -2.44 20.53
CA PHE A 502 -2.27 -3.40 19.49
C PHE A 502 -2.33 -4.86 19.96
N TYR A 503 -2.92 -5.08 21.14
CA TYR A 503 -3.13 -6.39 21.75
C TYR A 503 -4.49 -6.94 21.33
N ASP A 504 -4.51 -8.19 20.86
CA ASP A 504 -5.75 -8.95 20.68
C ASP A 504 -6.02 -9.65 22.01
N ALA A 505 -7.13 -9.31 22.64
CA ALA A 505 -7.44 -9.76 24.00
C ALA A 505 -7.78 -11.26 24.02
N GLY A 506 -7.21 -11.98 25.00
CA GLY A 506 -7.43 -13.42 25.19
C GLY A 506 -6.18 -14.33 25.09
N HIS A 507 -4.99 -13.74 25.13
CA HIS A 507 -3.72 -14.46 25.20
C HIS A 507 -2.95 -14.08 26.48
N ARG A 508 -3.49 -14.44 27.64
CA ARG A 508 -2.74 -14.41 28.92
C ARG A 508 -1.74 -15.57 28.95
N SER A 509 -0.46 -15.25 29.13
CA SER A 509 0.59 -16.22 29.48
C SER A 509 0.67 -16.33 31.00
N TRP A 510 -0.33 -16.99 31.59
CA TRP A 510 -0.53 -17.12 33.04
C TRP A 510 0.78 -17.10 33.86
N SER A 511 0.98 -16.03 34.63
CA SER A 511 2.00 -15.82 35.67
C SER A 511 3.46 -15.64 35.28
N SER A 512 3.78 -15.26 34.03
CA SER A 512 5.17 -14.99 33.64
C SER A 512 5.47 -13.56 33.16
N THR A 513 4.45 -12.76 32.84
CA THR A 513 4.66 -11.41 32.26
C THR A 513 4.42 -10.27 33.25
N VAL A 514 4.94 -9.08 32.94
CA VAL A 514 4.61 -7.86 33.71
C VAL A 514 3.12 -7.55 33.60
N HIS A 515 2.52 -7.79 32.42
CA HIS A 515 1.09 -7.57 32.20
C HIS A 515 0.21 -8.38 33.18
N ASP A 516 0.54 -9.66 33.39
CA ASP A 516 -0.19 -10.51 34.32
C ASP A 516 -0.05 -10.02 35.76
N GLN A 517 1.17 -9.73 36.22
CA GLN A 517 1.41 -9.23 37.58
C GLN A 517 0.76 -7.87 37.84
N LEU A 518 0.66 -7.02 36.81
CA LEU A 518 -0.09 -5.76 36.91
C LEU A 518 -1.55 -6.02 37.27
N ILE A 519 -2.21 -6.95 36.57
CA ILE A 519 -3.64 -7.21 36.78
C ILE A 519 -3.88 -8.02 38.06
N ASP A 520 -3.07 -9.04 38.31
CA ASP A 520 -3.34 -10.02 39.37
C ASP A 520 -2.88 -9.53 40.75
N ASP A 521 -1.72 -8.86 40.82
CA ASP A 521 -1.08 -8.51 42.10
C ASP A 521 -1.14 -7.02 42.42
N LEU A 522 -0.95 -6.14 41.43
CA LEU A 522 -0.69 -4.71 41.67
C LEU A 522 -1.94 -3.84 41.54
N PHE A 523 -2.73 -3.97 40.46
CA PHE A 523 -3.98 -3.22 40.27
C PHE A 523 -5.00 -3.41 41.39
N PRO A 524 -5.18 -4.59 42.02
CA PRO A 524 -6.09 -4.72 43.17
C PRO A 524 -5.77 -3.78 44.35
N GLN A 525 -4.52 -3.29 44.43
CA GLN A 525 -4.07 -2.37 45.48
C GLN A 525 -4.26 -0.89 45.12
N PHE A 526 -4.76 -0.57 43.91
CA PHE A 526 -5.02 0.80 43.49
C PHE A 526 -6.19 1.43 44.26
N THR A 527 -6.23 2.76 44.25
CA THR A 527 -7.39 3.52 44.74
C THR A 527 -8.63 3.19 43.92
N SER A 528 -9.81 3.23 44.56
CA SER A 528 -11.08 2.96 43.90
C SER A 528 -11.34 3.91 42.72
N GLU A 529 -10.86 5.15 42.78
CA GLU A 529 -10.96 6.12 41.68
C GLU A 529 -10.17 5.65 40.44
N ALA A 530 -8.93 5.21 40.63
CA ALA A 530 -8.11 4.70 39.52
C ALA A 530 -8.66 3.38 38.97
N LEU A 531 -9.10 2.46 39.84
CA LEU A 531 -9.78 1.22 39.44
C LEU A 531 -11.07 1.49 38.66
N TYR A 532 -11.84 2.51 39.06
CA TYR A 532 -13.01 2.94 38.30
C TYR A 532 -12.62 3.42 36.89
N GLN A 533 -11.56 4.22 36.73
CA GLN A 533 -11.11 4.66 35.40
C GLN A 533 -10.63 3.50 34.53
N LEU A 534 -9.99 2.50 35.14
CA LEU A 534 -9.60 1.26 34.49
C LEU A 534 -10.86 0.51 34.03
N LEU A 535 -11.69 0.02 34.95
CA LEU A 535 -12.89 -0.76 34.65
C LEU A 535 -13.87 -0.07 33.68
N LYS A 536 -13.97 1.26 33.72
CA LYS A 536 -14.82 2.03 32.81
C LYS A 536 -14.41 1.93 31.34
N LYS A 537 -13.12 1.75 31.07
CA LYS A 537 -12.54 1.71 29.71
C LYS A 537 -12.22 0.29 29.23
N ALA A 538 -12.31 -0.71 30.10
CA ALA A 538 -12.03 -2.10 29.76
C ALA A 538 -12.95 -2.60 28.63
N SER A 539 -12.38 -3.34 27.67
CA SER A 539 -13.16 -4.01 26.62
C SER A 539 -13.96 -5.18 27.21
N THR A 540 -14.89 -5.74 26.44
CA THR A 540 -15.57 -6.98 26.85
C THR A 540 -14.61 -8.16 26.95
N ASP A 541 -13.57 -8.17 26.12
CA ASP A 541 -12.60 -9.27 26.05
C ASP A 541 -11.62 -9.23 27.23
N MET A 542 -11.29 -8.04 27.74
CA MET A 542 -10.55 -7.86 29.00
C MET A 542 -11.33 -8.35 30.23
N LEU A 543 -12.66 -8.37 30.16
CA LEU A 543 -13.59 -8.69 31.26
C LEU A 543 -14.27 -10.06 31.09
N ASN A 544 -13.58 -11.02 30.46
CA ASN A 544 -14.10 -12.33 30.13
C ASN A 544 -13.41 -13.45 30.93
N SER A 545 -14.22 -14.18 31.71
CA SER A 545 -13.77 -15.29 32.56
C SER A 545 -13.38 -16.54 31.77
N GLU A 546 -13.88 -16.72 30.54
CA GLU A 546 -13.55 -17.83 29.65
C GLU A 546 -12.65 -17.35 28.50
N GLY A 547 -11.34 -17.27 28.78
CA GLY A 547 -10.32 -16.96 27.78
C GLY A 547 -10.02 -15.48 27.55
N GLY A 548 -10.40 -14.58 28.46
CA GLY A 548 -9.99 -13.17 28.50
C GLY A 548 -8.97 -12.85 29.60
N ASP A 549 -8.76 -11.56 29.88
CA ASP A 549 -7.72 -11.07 30.82
C ASP A 549 -8.17 -11.02 32.30
N GLN A 550 -9.36 -11.54 32.62
CA GLN A 550 -9.92 -11.66 33.97
C GLN A 550 -9.98 -10.36 34.79
N MET A 551 -10.00 -9.20 34.13
CA MET A 551 -10.02 -7.91 34.82
C MET A 551 -11.31 -7.65 35.61
N GLU A 552 -12.36 -8.45 35.43
CA GLU A 552 -13.60 -8.36 36.20
C GLU A 552 -13.39 -8.62 37.70
N ASP A 553 -12.35 -9.34 38.09
CA ASP A 553 -12.02 -9.54 39.51
C ASP A 553 -11.64 -8.23 40.21
N LEU A 554 -11.20 -7.21 39.44
CA LEU A 554 -10.88 -5.88 39.95
C LEU A 554 -12.10 -5.09 40.42
N PHE A 555 -13.34 -5.54 40.12
CA PHE A 555 -14.52 -4.94 40.72
C PHE A 555 -14.51 -5.07 42.25
N ILE A 556 -14.07 -6.20 42.80
CA ILE A 556 -14.01 -6.44 44.26
C ILE A 556 -13.15 -5.39 44.98
N PRO A 557 -11.86 -5.20 44.65
CA PRO A 557 -11.04 -4.17 45.27
C PRO A 557 -11.56 -2.76 45.00
N ALA A 558 -12.20 -2.49 43.85
CA ALA A 558 -12.80 -1.18 43.57
C ALA A 558 -13.89 -0.81 44.59
N PHE A 559 -14.65 -1.79 45.11
CA PHE A 559 -15.59 -1.58 46.21
C PHE A 559 -14.91 -1.55 47.59
N GLN A 560 -13.95 -2.43 47.84
CA GLN A 560 -13.30 -2.56 49.16
C GLN A 560 -12.43 -1.35 49.52
N ASN A 561 -11.79 -0.73 48.52
CA ASN A 561 -10.78 0.31 48.75
C ASN A 561 -11.37 1.71 49.02
N THR A 562 -12.70 1.85 49.07
CA THR A 562 -13.38 3.11 49.39
C THR A 562 -14.65 2.89 50.20
N THR A 563 -15.03 3.90 50.98
CA THR A 563 -16.34 4.00 51.63
C THR A 563 -17.21 5.12 51.03
N ASP A 564 -16.76 5.76 49.94
CA ASP A 564 -17.52 6.79 49.24
C ASP A 564 -18.66 6.14 48.45
N LEU A 565 -19.89 6.35 48.94
CA LEU A 565 -21.11 5.83 48.34
C LEU A 565 -21.29 6.28 46.88
N ASN A 566 -20.90 7.51 46.51
CA ASN A 566 -21.05 8.00 45.14
C ASN A 566 -20.10 7.27 44.20
N LEU A 567 -18.86 7.02 44.63
CA LEU A 567 -17.89 6.27 43.85
C LEU A 567 -18.27 4.79 43.74
N GLN A 568 -18.66 4.15 44.85
CA GLN A 568 -19.19 2.78 44.83
C GLN A 568 -20.41 2.67 43.89
N THR A 569 -21.31 3.65 43.90
CA THR A 569 -22.45 3.71 42.97
C THR A 569 -21.97 3.73 41.50
N LYS A 570 -20.98 4.56 41.17
CA LYS A 570 -20.42 4.62 39.81
C LYS A 570 -19.74 3.32 39.38
N VAL A 571 -19.01 2.66 40.29
CA VAL A 571 -18.41 1.34 40.02
C VAL A 571 -19.52 0.30 39.79
N LEU A 572 -20.59 0.36 40.57
CA LEU A 572 -21.75 -0.53 40.45
C LEU A 572 -22.51 -0.35 39.12
N GLU A 573 -22.64 0.88 38.64
CA GLU A 573 -23.19 1.16 37.30
C GLU A 573 -22.36 0.50 36.19
N VAL A 574 -21.03 0.57 36.30
CA VAL A 574 -20.12 -0.09 35.35
C VAL A 574 -20.26 -1.62 35.46
N PHE A 575 -20.30 -2.17 36.69
CA PHE A 575 -20.49 -3.60 36.93
C PHE A 575 -21.76 -4.13 36.25
N PHE A 576 -22.91 -3.50 36.49
CA PHE A 576 -24.18 -3.96 35.93
C PHE A 576 -24.26 -3.80 34.41
N LYS A 577 -23.61 -2.78 33.85
CA LYS A 577 -23.48 -2.61 32.40
C LYS A 577 -22.76 -3.80 31.76
N TYR A 578 -21.73 -4.35 32.40
CA TYR A 578 -21.01 -5.53 31.88
C TYR A 578 -21.74 -6.83 32.22
N GLU A 579 -22.35 -6.96 33.39
CA GLU A 579 -23.21 -8.10 33.74
C GLU A 579 -24.32 -8.30 32.68
N GLU A 580 -24.96 -7.22 32.22
CA GLU A 580 -25.98 -7.26 31.17
C GLU A 580 -25.42 -7.82 29.84
N LYS A 581 -24.23 -7.38 29.43
CA LYS A 581 -23.55 -7.87 28.21
C LYS A 581 -23.13 -9.33 28.34
N ALA A 582 -22.63 -9.74 29.51
CA ALA A 582 -22.24 -11.11 29.84
C ALA A 582 -23.43 -12.09 29.90
N LYS A 583 -24.69 -11.64 29.76
CA LYS A 583 -25.83 -12.56 29.56
C LYS A 583 -25.90 -13.15 28.14
N THR A 584 -25.15 -12.59 27.19
CA THR A 584 -25.13 -13.04 25.78
C THR A 584 -23.92 -13.91 25.41
N TYR A 585 -22.88 -13.94 26.25
CA TYR A 585 -21.66 -14.74 26.12
C TYR A 585 -21.36 -15.46 27.45
N TYR A 586 -20.59 -16.54 27.44
CA TYR A 586 -20.26 -17.35 28.63
C TYR A 586 -19.69 -16.48 29.78
N GLY A 587 -20.45 -16.24 30.86
CA GLY A 587 -20.00 -15.36 31.97
C GLY A 587 -21.03 -15.02 33.07
N LYS A 588 -22.33 -15.26 32.86
CA LYS A 588 -23.39 -14.93 33.84
C LYS A 588 -23.18 -15.55 35.24
N GLU A 589 -22.71 -16.80 35.33
CA GLU A 589 -22.47 -17.46 36.62
C GLU A 589 -21.34 -16.80 37.40
N TYR A 590 -20.30 -16.34 36.70
CA TYR A 590 -19.15 -15.68 37.30
C TYR A 590 -19.50 -14.30 37.87
N PHE A 591 -20.23 -13.47 37.10
CA PHE A 591 -20.72 -12.18 37.60
C PHE A 591 -21.67 -12.33 38.79
N ASN A 592 -22.49 -13.40 38.84
CA ASN A 592 -23.31 -13.68 40.03
C ASN A 592 -22.45 -13.99 41.27
N HIS A 593 -21.36 -14.74 41.09
CA HIS A 593 -20.40 -15.03 42.17
C HIS A 593 -19.70 -13.75 42.65
N LEU A 594 -19.20 -12.91 41.72
CA LEU A 594 -18.63 -11.60 42.04
C LEU A 594 -19.61 -10.71 42.78
N LEU A 595 -20.87 -10.65 42.32
CA LEU A 595 -21.90 -9.87 43.00
C LEU A 595 -22.15 -10.36 44.42
N GLN A 596 -22.15 -11.68 44.65
CA GLN A 596 -22.28 -12.22 46.01
C GLN A 596 -21.13 -11.77 46.92
N GLN A 597 -19.91 -11.68 46.39
CA GLN A 597 -18.79 -11.14 47.12
C GLN A 597 -18.96 -9.63 47.39
N ILE A 598 -19.40 -8.85 46.40
CA ILE A 598 -19.70 -7.42 46.54
C ILE A 598 -20.74 -7.18 47.64
N ARG A 599 -21.82 -7.97 47.68
CA ARG A 599 -22.86 -7.90 48.72
C ARG A 599 -22.33 -8.05 50.15
N ASN A 600 -21.25 -8.80 50.34
CA ASN A 600 -20.63 -8.97 51.65
C ASN A 600 -19.79 -7.75 52.09
N ILE A 601 -19.52 -6.81 51.18
CA ILE A 601 -18.64 -5.65 51.38
C ILE A 601 -19.44 -4.35 51.53
N VAL A 602 -20.55 -4.24 50.81
CA VAL A 602 -21.26 -2.97 50.59
C VAL A 602 -22.24 -2.61 51.71
N SER A 603 -22.58 -1.32 51.84
CA SER A 603 -23.49 -0.84 52.88
C SER A 603 -24.97 -1.22 52.59
N PRO A 604 -25.86 -1.16 53.61
CA PRO A 604 -27.29 -1.39 53.41
C PRO A 604 -27.94 -0.46 52.37
N GLU A 605 -27.47 0.78 52.25
CA GLU A 605 -27.94 1.73 51.24
C GLU A 605 -27.57 1.27 49.82
N LEU A 606 -26.37 0.73 49.63
CA LEU A 606 -25.94 0.21 48.35
C LEU A 606 -26.61 -1.15 48.06
N GLU A 607 -26.87 -1.98 49.06
CA GLU A 607 -27.65 -3.22 48.89
C GLU A 607 -29.08 -2.90 48.42
N LYS A 608 -29.67 -1.78 48.88
CA LYS A 608 -30.94 -1.31 48.36
C LYS A 608 -30.86 -0.98 46.87
N ILE A 609 -29.80 -0.29 46.43
CA ILE A 609 -29.55 0.02 45.01
C ILE A 609 -29.30 -1.26 44.21
N ILE A 610 -28.55 -2.23 44.76
CA ILE A 610 -28.34 -3.55 44.15
C ILE A 610 -29.66 -4.32 44.01
N ALA A 611 -30.51 -4.29 45.04
CA ALA A 611 -31.82 -4.94 45.04
C ALA A 611 -32.75 -4.28 44.02
N GLU A 612 -32.82 -2.95 43.99
CA GLU A 612 -33.57 -2.18 42.99
C GLU A 612 -33.07 -2.53 41.57
N LYS A 613 -31.76 -2.57 41.34
CA LYS A 613 -31.18 -2.91 40.03
C LYS A 613 -31.38 -4.37 39.64
N LYS A 614 -31.33 -5.30 40.60
CA LYS A 614 -31.63 -6.73 40.36
C LYS A 614 -33.11 -6.97 40.14
N GLU A 615 -33.99 -6.20 40.79
CA GLU A 615 -35.43 -6.24 40.55
C GLU A 615 -35.74 -5.68 39.16
N GLU A 616 -35.14 -4.55 38.77
CA GLU A 616 -35.21 -4.04 37.38
C GLU A 616 -34.71 -5.09 36.37
N ASN A 617 -33.55 -5.72 36.64
CA ASN A 617 -32.98 -6.75 35.77
C ASN A 617 -33.81 -8.04 35.76
N LYS A 618 -34.53 -8.37 36.85
CA LYS A 618 -35.42 -9.53 36.96
C LYS A 618 -36.75 -9.26 36.28
N GLU A 619 -37.33 -8.08 36.44
CA GLU A 619 -38.51 -7.64 35.68
C GLU A 619 -38.22 -7.67 34.17
N GLN A 620 -37.01 -7.28 33.77
CA GLN A 620 -36.52 -7.47 32.40
C GLN A 620 -36.39 -8.95 32.02
N GLU A 621 -35.83 -9.81 32.86
CA GLU A 621 -35.72 -11.26 32.61
C GLU A 621 -37.10 -11.97 32.55
N ASP A 622 -38.05 -11.60 33.40
CA ASP A 622 -39.42 -12.12 33.42
C ASP A 622 -40.20 -11.63 32.18
N LEU A 623 -39.91 -10.41 31.71
CA LEU A 623 -40.41 -9.90 30.43
C LEU A 623 -39.81 -10.68 29.25
N ILE A 624 -38.50 -10.97 29.25
CA ILE A 624 -37.84 -11.86 28.27
C ILE A 624 -38.51 -13.23 28.24
N LEU A 625 -38.78 -13.81 29.40
CA LEU A 625 -39.40 -15.13 29.52
C LEU A 625 -40.84 -15.13 29.00
N SER A 626 -41.58 -14.05 29.27
CA SER A 626 -42.94 -13.82 28.77
C SER A 626 -42.96 -13.61 27.24
N LEU A 627 -41.92 -12.99 26.68
CA LEU A 627 -41.72 -12.81 25.24
C LEU A 627 -41.31 -14.11 24.53
N LYS A 628 -40.51 -14.97 25.16
CA LYS A 628 -40.20 -16.33 24.64
C LYS A 628 -41.45 -17.20 24.50
N ASN A 629 -42.49 -16.91 25.27
CA ASN A 629 -43.79 -17.58 25.26
C ASN A 629 -44.93 -16.63 24.80
N LEU A 630 -44.68 -15.84 23.75
CA LEU A 630 -45.67 -14.91 23.21
C LEU A 630 -46.94 -15.65 22.74
N THR A 631 -48.10 -15.28 23.29
CA THR A 631 -49.42 -15.81 22.91
C THR A 631 -50.38 -14.68 22.56
N GLU A 632 -51.55 -15.05 22.05
CA GLU A 632 -52.60 -14.10 21.67
C GLU A 632 -53.12 -13.27 22.85
N ASP A 633 -53.21 -13.87 24.03
CA ASP A 633 -53.82 -13.26 25.22
C ASP A 633 -52.87 -12.35 26.01
N ASN A 634 -51.54 -12.53 25.88
CA ASN A 634 -50.56 -11.76 26.65
C ASN A 634 -49.98 -10.55 25.90
N LEU A 635 -50.20 -10.44 24.58
CA LEU A 635 -49.66 -9.36 23.74
C LEU A 635 -50.13 -7.94 24.16
N PRO A 636 -51.41 -7.68 24.51
CA PRO A 636 -51.84 -6.35 24.97
C PRO A 636 -51.14 -5.89 26.26
N GLU A 637 -50.90 -6.82 27.19
CA GLU A 637 -50.21 -6.52 28.44
C GLU A 637 -48.72 -6.22 28.19
N ILE A 638 -48.08 -6.96 27.27
CA ILE A 638 -46.70 -6.74 26.83
C ILE A 638 -46.54 -5.35 26.17
N ILE A 639 -47.46 -4.96 25.28
CA ILE A 639 -47.44 -3.64 24.62
C ILE A 639 -47.56 -2.49 25.63
N LYS A 640 -48.26 -2.70 26.74
CA LYS A 640 -48.40 -1.71 27.82
C LYS A 640 -47.11 -1.54 28.65
N ILE A 641 -46.29 -2.59 28.72
CA ILE A 641 -44.99 -2.57 29.41
C ILE A 641 -43.91 -1.91 28.53
N LEU A 642 -43.98 -2.11 27.21
CA LEU A 642 -43.14 -1.40 26.24
C LEU A 642 -43.28 0.13 26.42
N GLY A 643 -42.15 0.82 26.50
CA GLY A 643 -42.09 2.27 26.63
C GLY A 643 -42.27 2.85 28.04
N SER A 644 -42.35 2.04 29.11
CA SER A 644 -42.42 2.57 30.49
C SER A 644 -41.47 1.92 31.51
N LYS A 645 -40.84 0.77 31.23
CA LYS A 645 -40.09 -0.02 32.24
C LYS A 645 -38.84 -0.78 31.77
N ILE A 646 -38.33 -0.57 30.55
CA ILE A 646 -37.13 -1.26 30.02
C ILE A 646 -36.16 -0.27 29.35
N THR A 647 -34.88 -0.67 29.18
CA THR A 647 -33.88 0.16 28.49
C THR A 647 -34.14 0.19 26.99
N GLN A 648 -33.76 1.29 26.31
CA GLN A 648 -33.99 1.47 24.87
C GLN A 648 -33.40 0.33 24.04
N LYS A 649 -32.21 -0.15 24.38
CA LYS A 649 -31.55 -1.26 23.68
C LYS A 649 -32.33 -2.58 23.80
N LEU A 650 -32.87 -2.87 24.99
CA LEU A 650 -33.75 -4.02 25.20
C LEU A 650 -35.08 -3.83 24.47
N GLU A 651 -35.65 -2.63 24.50
CA GLU A 651 -36.88 -2.27 23.78
C GLU A 651 -36.74 -2.55 22.28
N ASP A 652 -35.61 -2.20 21.67
CA ASP A 652 -35.30 -2.47 20.25
C ASP A 652 -35.15 -3.97 19.94
N GLU A 653 -34.41 -4.72 20.79
CA GLU A 653 -34.25 -6.18 20.64
C GLU A 653 -35.60 -6.92 20.80
N TYR A 654 -36.50 -6.44 21.67
CA TYR A 654 -37.82 -7.06 21.87
C TYR A 654 -38.86 -6.63 20.85
N LEU A 655 -38.85 -5.38 20.39
CA LEU A 655 -39.69 -4.96 19.26
C LEU A 655 -39.44 -5.88 18.06
N TYR A 656 -38.18 -6.23 17.81
CA TYR A 656 -37.80 -7.16 16.76
C TYR A 656 -38.45 -8.55 16.93
N GLU A 657 -38.32 -9.16 18.11
CA GLU A 657 -38.87 -10.50 18.35
C GLU A 657 -40.41 -10.52 18.40
N ILE A 658 -41.06 -9.46 18.91
CA ILE A 658 -42.52 -9.30 18.89
C ILE A 658 -43.03 -9.21 17.45
N VAL A 659 -42.43 -8.34 16.61
CA VAL A 659 -42.79 -8.19 15.20
C VAL A 659 -42.59 -9.50 14.43
N LYS A 660 -41.49 -10.22 14.72
CA LYS A 660 -41.18 -11.54 14.14
C LYS A 660 -42.14 -12.64 14.59
N ALA A 661 -42.59 -12.64 15.85
CA ALA A 661 -43.59 -13.58 16.34
C ALA A 661 -44.99 -13.30 15.76
N CYS A 662 -45.38 -12.02 15.63
CA CYS A 662 -46.58 -11.59 14.92
C CYS A 662 -46.59 -12.00 13.44
N LYS A 663 -45.43 -12.13 12.80
CA LYS A 663 -45.31 -12.71 11.44
C LYS A 663 -45.56 -14.22 11.39
N LYS A 664 -45.19 -14.96 12.45
CA LYS A 664 -45.10 -16.44 12.45
C LYS A 664 -46.38 -17.12 12.98
N ASN A 665 -47.10 -16.49 13.90
CA ASN A 665 -48.32 -17.03 14.53
C ASN A 665 -49.61 -16.35 14.01
N ASN A 666 -50.73 -17.07 13.95
CA ASN A 666 -52.07 -16.52 13.66
C ASN A 666 -52.60 -15.73 14.88
N ILE A 667 -51.93 -14.64 15.26
CA ILE A 667 -52.31 -13.79 16.40
C ILE A 667 -53.59 -12.99 16.07
N ASN A 668 -54.43 -12.71 17.08
CA ASN A 668 -55.68 -11.94 16.98
C ASN A 668 -55.52 -10.66 16.15
N LYS A 669 -56.57 -10.30 15.42
CA LYS A 669 -56.67 -9.03 14.68
C LYS A 669 -56.57 -7.79 15.57
N GLU A 670 -57.13 -7.84 16.77
CA GLU A 670 -57.21 -6.65 17.62
C GLU A 670 -55.86 -6.30 18.26
N ALA A 671 -55.07 -7.31 18.64
CA ALA A 671 -53.76 -7.11 19.27
C ALA A 671 -52.71 -6.57 18.29
N VAL A 672 -52.75 -7.00 17.02
CA VAL A 672 -51.86 -6.47 15.96
C VAL A 672 -52.20 -5.00 15.66
N ASN A 673 -53.48 -4.62 15.70
CA ASN A 673 -53.88 -3.23 15.51
C ASN A 673 -53.37 -2.33 16.65
N GLN A 674 -53.39 -2.81 17.89
CA GLN A 674 -52.83 -2.07 19.04
C GLN A 674 -51.31 -1.88 18.91
N LEU A 675 -50.58 -2.89 18.42
CA LEU A 675 -49.15 -2.78 18.15
C LEU A 675 -48.84 -1.76 17.05
N ILE A 676 -49.63 -1.74 15.96
CA ILE A 676 -49.48 -0.74 14.88
C ILE A 676 -49.64 0.68 15.44
N VAL A 677 -50.68 0.92 16.26
CA VAL A 677 -50.91 2.23 16.89
C VAL A 677 -49.76 2.60 17.84
N PHE A 678 -49.22 1.63 18.59
CA PHE A 678 -48.07 1.85 19.47
C PHE A 678 -46.81 2.26 18.69
N LEU A 679 -46.45 1.52 17.63
CA LEU A 679 -45.29 1.80 16.79
C LEU A 679 -45.38 3.17 16.10
N ILE A 680 -46.58 3.54 15.63
CA ILE A 680 -46.87 4.86 15.05
C ILE A 680 -46.65 5.97 16.09
N LYS A 681 -47.16 5.80 17.32
CA LYS A 681 -46.97 6.78 18.41
C LYS A 681 -45.51 6.93 18.84
N LYS A 682 -44.73 5.85 18.80
CA LYS A 682 -43.31 5.82 19.17
C LYS A 682 -42.36 6.22 18.03
N LYS A 683 -42.88 6.41 16.81
CA LYS A 683 -42.11 6.75 15.60
C LYS A 683 -41.14 5.63 15.16
N GLU A 684 -41.48 4.38 15.48
CA GLU A 684 -40.66 3.18 15.19
C GLU A 684 -40.93 2.64 13.78
N ASN A 685 -40.51 3.42 12.77
CA ASN A 685 -40.84 3.20 11.36
C ASN A 685 -40.31 1.87 10.80
N SER A 686 -39.11 1.44 11.20
CA SER A 686 -38.50 0.19 10.71
C SER A 686 -39.30 -1.06 11.11
N TYR A 687 -39.76 -1.11 12.36
CA TYR A 687 -40.55 -2.22 12.89
C TYR A 687 -41.99 -2.21 12.36
N LEU A 688 -42.55 -1.02 12.11
CA LEU A 688 -43.85 -0.87 11.45
C LEU A 688 -43.80 -1.40 10.01
N ALA A 689 -42.75 -1.08 9.24
CA ALA A 689 -42.54 -1.62 7.89
C ALA A 689 -42.49 -3.15 7.93
N GLU A 690 -41.75 -3.69 8.89
CA GLU A 690 -41.56 -5.11 9.02
C GLU A 690 -42.86 -5.86 9.35
N LEU A 691 -43.73 -5.30 10.21
CA LEU A 691 -45.05 -5.84 10.53
C LEU A 691 -46.02 -5.78 9.34
N LEU A 692 -45.96 -4.72 8.52
CA LEU A 692 -46.78 -4.54 7.31
C LEU A 692 -46.42 -5.54 6.19
N GLN A 693 -45.23 -6.14 6.22
CA GLN A 693 -44.85 -7.22 5.29
C GLN A 693 -45.37 -8.62 5.70
N SER A 694 -46.06 -8.75 6.84
CA SER A 694 -46.56 -10.03 7.38
C SER A 694 -47.81 -10.60 6.67
N LYS A 695 -48.14 -11.89 6.89
CA LYS A 695 -49.37 -12.54 6.35
C LYS A 695 -50.67 -11.86 6.83
N TYR A 696 -50.63 -11.14 7.94
CA TYR A 696 -51.76 -10.42 8.51
C TYR A 696 -52.26 -9.30 7.59
N HIS A 697 -51.30 -8.53 7.04
CA HIS A 697 -51.55 -7.46 6.07
C HIS A 697 -52.23 -7.97 4.79
N LYS A 698 -51.79 -9.12 4.27
CA LYS A 698 -52.37 -9.75 3.05
C LYS A 698 -53.87 -10.07 3.15
N LYS A 699 -54.46 -10.10 4.34
CA LYS A 699 -55.88 -10.47 4.54
C LYS A 699 -56.80 -9.31 4.93
N ASN A 700 -56.27 -8.12 5.26
CA ASN A 700 -57.09 -7.00 5.78
C ASN A 700 -56.53 -5.61 5.40
N PRO A 701 -56.27 -5.31 4.11
CA PRO A 701 -55.65 -4.05 3.69
C PRO A 701 -56.49 -2.81 4.05
N GLU A 702 -57.81 -2.85 3.84
CA GLU A 702 -58.70 -1.69 4.07
C GLU A 702 -58.71 -1.17 5.52
N LYS A 703 -58.60 -2.07 6.51
CA LYS A 703 -58.62 -1.68 7.93
C LYS A 703 -57.28 -1.11 8.41
N ILE A 704 -56.17 -1.61 7.85
CA ILE A 704 -54.83 -1.04 8.05
C ILE A 704 -54.77 0.36 7.41
N ILE A 705 -55.31 0.50 6.20
CA ILE A 705 -55.46 1.78 5.50
C ILE A 705 -56.29 2.77 6.34
N SER A 706 -57.39 2.32 6.94
CA SER A 706 -58.21 3.15 7.83
C SER A 706 -57.46 3.60 9.09
N ILE A 707 -56.70 2.72 9.76
CA ILE A 707 -55.90 3.05 10.95
C ILE A 707 -54.77 4.03 10.62
N LEU A 708 -54.07 3.81 9.50
CA LEU A 708 -53.00 4.70 9.01
C LEU A 708 -53.57 6.06 8.60
N SER A 709 -54.72 6.08 7.91
CA SER A 709 -55.39 7.32 7.51
C SER A 709 -55.89 8.12 8.70
N GLN A 710 -56.50 7.47 9.72
CA GLN A 710 -56.90 8.14 10.96
C GLN A 710 -55.71 8.70 11.74
N SER A 711 -54.60 7.96 11.79
CA SER A 711 -53.39 8.40 12.48
C SER A 711 -52.68 9.56 11.76
N LEU A 712 -52.76 9.61 10.42
CA LEU A 712 -52.23 10.69 9.58
C LEU A 712 -53.07 11.98 9.60
N THR A 713 -54.35 11.89 9.96
CA THR A 713 -55.22 13.07 10.15
C THR A 713 -55.05 13.77 11.50
N ASP A 714 -54.38 13.12 12.46
CA ASP A 714 -53.99 13.75 13.72
C ASP A 714 -52.72 14.59 13.46
N ASN A 715 -52.76 15.91 13.65
CA ASN A 715 -51.73 16.92 13.30
C ASN A 715 -50.38 16.78 14.06
N SER A 716 -49.87 15.56 14.25
CA SER A 716 -48.74 15.23 15.13
C SER A 716 -47.44 14.84 14.40
N PHE A 717 -47.48 14.73 13.06
CA PHE A 717 -46.33 14.38 12.22
C PHE A 717 -45.81 15.60 11.45
N ASP A 718 -44.49 15.75 11.35
CA ASP A 718 -43.87 16.75 10.47
C ASP A 718 -43.81 16.30 8.99
N GLU A 719 -43.42 17.20 8.08
CA GLU A 719 -43.36 16.91 6.64
C GLU A 719 -42.44 15.73 6.28
N ASN A 720 -41.32 15.56 6.98
CA ASN A 720 -40.38 14.46 6.74
C ASN A 720 -40.90 13.13 7.29
N GLU A 721 -41.58 13.16 8.44
CA GLU A 721 -42.19 12.00 9.07
C GLU A 721 -43.40 11.51 8.25
N ALA A 722 -44.25 12.43 7.79
CA ALA A 722 -45.35 12.13 6.88
C ALA A 722 -44.84 11.59 5.54
N TYR A 723 -43.76 12.16 4.99
CA TYR A 723 -43.11 11.68 3.77
C TYR A 723 -42.54 10.27 3.96
N ASN A 724 -41.87 9.98 5.07
CA ASN A 724 -41.29 8.65 5.33
C ASN A 724 -42.36 7.57 5.56
N LEU A 725 -43.43 7.90 6.29
CA LEU A 725 -44.56 6.99 6.50
C LEU A 725 -45.32 6.73 5.19
N ALA A 726 -45.55 7.77 4.38
CA ALA A 726 -46.16 7.64 3.05
C ALA A 726 -45.25 6.86 2.08
N ARG A 727 -43.92 7.07 2.15
CA ARG A 727 -42.93 6.32 1.39
C ARG A 727 -42.95 4.84 1.81
N MET A 728 -43.05 4.50 3.09
CA MET A 728 -43.19 3.11 3.55
C MET A 728 -44.48 2.45 3.03
N ILE A 729 -45.62 3.14 3.12
CA ILE A 729 -46.92 2.69 2.59
C ILE A 729 -46.79 2.37 1.09
N ILE A 730 -46.16 3.25 0.31
CA ILE A 730 -45.95 3.06 -1.14
C ILE A 730 -44.89 1.98 -1.43
N THR A 731 -43.86 1.80 -0.60
CA THR A 731 -42.76 0.85 -0.88
C THR A 731 -43.13 -0.59 -0.49
N ASP A 732 -43.86 -0.77 0.61
CA ASP A 732 -44.12 -2.09 1.20
C ASP A 732 -45.54 -2.64 0.92
N LEU A 733 -46.56 -1.81 0.67
CA LEU A 733 -47.93 -2.27 0.40
C LEU A 733 -48.20 -2.50 -1.10
N VAL A 734 -47.59 -1.72 -1.98
CA VAL A 734 -47.76 -1.74 -3.45
C VAL A 734 -47.39 -3.08 -4.12
N PRO A 735 -46.45 -3.90 -3.61
CA PRO A 735 -46.15 -5.19 -4.23
C PRO A 735 -47.24 -6.28 -4.06
N ASN A 736 -48.29 -6.04 -3.27
CA ASN A 736 -49.42 -6.96 -3.12
C ASN A 736 -50.43 -6.78 -4.27
N LYS A 737 -50.79 -7.89 -4.94
CA LYS A 737 -51.64 -7.98 -6.14
C LYS A 737 -53.04 -7.33 -6.05
N GLU A 738 -53.43 -6.78 -4.91
CA GLU A 738 -54.79 -6.29 -4.62
C GLU A 738 -54.88 -4.77 -4.40
N VAL A 739 -53.77 -4.03 -4.42
CA VAL A 739 -53.79 -2.56 -4.38
C VAL A 739 -53.99 -2.02 -5.80
N SER A 740 -55.09 -1.31 -6.05
CA SER A 740 -55.41 -0.79 -7.38
C SER A 740 -54.63 0.50 -7.68
N PHE A 741 -54.46 0.84 -8.97
CA PHE A 741 -53.80 2.09 -9.38
C PHE A 741 -54.59 3.33 -8.90
N ASP A 742 -55.90 3.19 -8.72
CA ASP A 742 -56.76 4.26 -8.21
C ASP A 742 -56.49 4.52 -6.72
N ASP A 743 -56.14 3.49 -5.94
CA ASP A 743 -55.72 3.65 -4.53
C ASP A 743 -54.40 4.44 -4.44
N LEU A 744 -53.46 4.19 -5.35
CA LEU A 744 -52.19 4.92 -5.45
C LEU A 744 -52.38 6.39 -5.82
N GLU A 745 -53.38 6.70 -6.64
CA GLU A 745 -53.69 8.06 -7.06
C GLU A 745 -54.25 8.91 -5.89
N ILE A 746 -54.99 8.28 -4.97
CA ILE A 746 -55.47 8.93 -3.73
C ILE A 746 -54.29 9.32 -2.83
N TYR A 747 -53.30 8.42 -2.63
CA TYR A 747 -52.09 8.72 -1.85
C TYR A 747 -51.21 9.79 -2.52
N ARG A 748 -51.04 9.71 -3.85
CA ARG A 748 -50.27 10.68 -4.65
C ARG A 748 -50.85 12.09 -4.56
N ASN A 749 -52.17 12.22 -4.70
CA ASN A 749 -52.84 13.52 -4.60
C ASN A 749 -52.74 14.11 -3.19
N PHE A 750 -52.77 13.27 -2.15
CA PHE A 750 -52.56 13.69 -0.77
C PHE A 750 -51.12 14.22 -0.52
N ILE A 751 -50.08 13.50 -0.98
CA ILE A 751 -48.66 13.92 -0.84
C ILE A 751 -48.40 15.24 -1.57
N VAL A 752 -48.89 15.37 -2.82
CA VAL A 752 -48.74 16.61 -3.60
C VAL A 752 -49.42 17.79 -2.90
N SER A 753 -50.59 17.56 -2.30
CA SER A 753 -51.33 18.61 -1.58
C SER A 753 -50.71 19.06 -0.26
N LYS A 754 -49.93 18.19 0.41
CA LYS A 754 -49.37 18.45 1.76
C LYS A 754 -47.88 18.74 1.79
N CYS A 755 -47.09 18.15 0.89
CA CYS A 755 -45.62 18.23 0.90
C CYS A 755 -45.05 19.14 -0.21
N ASN A 756 -45.89 19.67 -1.11
CA ASN A 756 -45.52 20.61 -2.19
C ASN A 756 -44.38 20.13 -3.12
N ILE A 757 -44.29 18.82 -3.37
CA ILE A 757 -43.27 18.18 -4.23
C ILE A 757 -43.77 18.07 -5.68
N SER A 758 -42.90 18.37 -6.66
CA SER A 758 -43.21 18.26 -8.10
C SER A 758 -43.52 16.82 -8.52
N ILE A 759 -44.58 16.66 -9.31
CA ILE A 759 -45.10 15.37 -9.76
C ILE A 759 -44.09 14.56 -10.58
N ASP A 760 -43.22 15.25 -11.33
CA ASP A 760 -42.17 14.62 -12.14
C ASP A 760 -41.11 13.92 -11.27
N THR A 761 -40.80 14.50 -10.11
CA THR A 761 -39.86 13.93 -9.12
C THR A 761 -40.42 12.67 -8.45
N ILE A 762 -41.75 12.60 -8.30
CA ILE A 762 -42.43 11.43 -7.74
C ILE A 762 -42.44 10.31 -8.80
N TYR A 763 -42.76 10.64 -10.06
CA TYR A 763 -42.75 9.69 -11.17
C TYR A 763 -41.36 9.11 -11.47
N ASP A 764 -40.29 9.91 -11.45
CA ASP A 764 -38.92 9.41 -11.65
C ASP A 764 -38.52 8.35 -10.59
N ASN A 765 -38.87 8.61 -9.32
CA ASN A 765 -38.58 7.69 -8.22
C ASN A 765 -39.51 6.45 -8.20
N GLU A 766 -40.77 6.58 -8.60
CA GLU A 766 -41.71 5.46 -8.74
C GLU A 766 -41.33 4.53 -9.89
N VAL A 767 -40.93 5.08 -11.05
CA VAL A 767 -40.44 4.30 -12.19
C VAL A 767 -39.17 3.56 -11.79
N GLN A 768 -38.23 4.21 -11.11
CA GLN A 768 -36.99 3.59 -10.61
C GLN A 768 -37.29 2.41 -9.66
N ARG A 769 -38.27 2.55 -8.77
CA ARG A 769 -38.64 1.50 -7.80
C ARG A 769 -39.42 0.36 -8.42
N LEU A 770 -40.41 0.63 -9.28
CA LEU A 770 -41.16 -0.40 -10.00
C LEU A 770 -40.23 -1.25 -10.87
N LEU A 771 -39.26 -0.61 -11.52
CA LEU A 771 -38.19 -1.29 -12.24
C LEU A 771 -37.30 -2.11 -11.29
N SER A 772 -36.89 -1.58 -10.12
CA SER A 772 -36.08 -2.37 -9.16
C SER A 772 -36.83 -3.57 -8.58
N VAL A 773 -38.15 -3.46 -8.31
CA VAL A 773 -39.00 -4.55 -7.82
C VAL A 773 -39.21 -5.59 -8.91
N PHE A 774 -39.40 -5.16 -10.15
CA PHE A 774 -39.42 -6.03 -11.32
C PHE A 774 -38.11 -6.82 -11.41
N PHE A 775 -36.96 -6.13 -11.43
CA PHE A 775 -35.64 -6.74 -11.61
C PHE A 775 -35.25 -7.70 -10.48
N ASN A 776 -35.61 -7.40 -9.22
CA ASN A 776 -35.37 -8.28 -8.08
C ASN A 776 -36.30 -9.52 -8.03
N SER A 777 -37.39 -9.54 -8.78
CA SER A 777 -38.37 -10.65 -8.78
C SER A 777 -38.31 -11.57 -10.00
N ILE A 778 -37.45 -11.27 -10.99
CA ILE A 778 -37.23 -12.08 -12.20
C ILE A 778 -36.90 -13.55 -11.92
N PRO A 779 -36.07 -13.92 -10.92
CA PRO A 779 -35.71 -15.32 -10.71
C PRO A 779 -36.81 -16.15 -10.01
N THR A 780 -37.87 -15.53 -9.48
CA THR A 780 -38.75 -16.18 -8.48
C THR A 780 -40.26 -16.00 -8.68
N SER A 781 -40.72 -15.32 -9.75
CA SER A 781 -42.15 -14.99 -9.93
C SER A 781 -42.81 -15.65 -11.17
N PRO A 782 -44.09 -16.09 -11.08
CA PRO A 782 -44.82 -16.67 -12.21
C PRO A 782 -45.15 -15.66 -13.33
N PHE A 783 -45.22 -16.19 -14.57
CA PHE A 783 -45.31 -15.52 -15.88
C PHE A 783 -46.23 -14.27 -15.95
N ASP A 784 -47.42 -14.32 -15.36
CA ASP A 784 -48.42 -13.23 -15.45
C ASP A 784 -48.00 -11.94 -14.72
N LYS A 785 -47.12 -12.05 -13.72
CA LYS A 785 -46.61 -10.87 -12.98
C LYS A 785 -45.65 -10.03 -13.82
N HIS A 786 -44.88 -10.67 -14.72
CA HIS A 786 -43.93 -9.95 -15.55
C HIS A 786 -44.64 -9.12 -16.62
N ILE A 787 -45.71 -9.66 -17.23
CA ILE A 787 -46.52 -8.94 -18.22
C ILE A 787 -47.23 -7.73 -17.61
N TYR A 788 -47.81 -7.88 -16.40
CA TYR A 788 -48.49 -6.78 -15.71
C TYR A 788 -47.56 -5.60 -15.43
N ILE A 789 -46.36 -5.86 -14.90
CA ILE A 789 -45.40 -4.79 -14.60
C ILE A 789 -44.89 -4.14 -15.88
N LEU A 790 -44.70 -4.91 -16.95
CA LEU A 790 -44.20 -4.41 -18.24
C LEU A 790 -45.25 -3.54 -18.96
N GLU A 791 -46.53 -3.89 -18.90
CA GLU A 791 -47.63 -3.03 -19.37
C GLU A 791 -47.78 -1.76 -18.53
N LYS A 792 -47.56 -1.83 -17.21
CA LYS A 792 -47.60 -0.65 -16.34
C LYS A 792 -46.44 0.29 -16.54
N VAL A 793 -45.23 -0.23 -16.74
CA VAL A 793 -44.06 0.57 -17.15
C VAL A 793 -44.37 1.28 -18.47
N LYS A 794 -44.85 0.58 -19.50
CA LYS A 794 -45.26 1.20 -20.78
C LYS A 794 -46.32 2.29 -20.60
N GLU A 795 -47.30 2.07 -19.73
CA GLU A 795 -48.35 3.06 -19.44
C GLU A 795 -47.77 4.35 -18.82
N ILE A 796 -46.86 4.22 -17.85
CA ILE A 796 -46.19 5.36 -17.19
C ILE A 796 -45.30 6.12 -18.19
N PHE A 797 -44.56 5.39 -19.04
CA PHE A 797 -43.76 5.94 -20.12
C PHE A 797 -44.58 6.65 -21.20
N SER A 798 -45.87 6.31 -21.38
CA SER A 798 -46.75 6.98 -22.33
C SER A 798 -47.24 8.36 -21.85
N LYS A 799 -47.19 8.60 -20.54
CA LYS A 799 -47.75 9.79 -19.87
C LYS A 799 -46.67 10.81 -19.45
N THR A 800 -45.39 10.49 -19.62
CA THR A 800 -44.24 11.34 -19.28
C THR A 800 -43.53 11.81 -20.56
N GLU A 801 -43.54 13.11 -20.86
CA GLU A 801 -42.88 13.67 -22.06
C GLU A 801 -41.34 13.77 -21.95
N ALA A 802 -40.77 13.56 -20.76
CA ALA A 802 -39.35 13.79 -20.49
C ALA A 802 -38.45 12.58 -20.81
N LYS A 803 -37.35 12.83 -21.55
CA LYS A 803 -36.26 11.85 -21.72
C LYS A 803 -35.39 11.82 -20.45
N PHE A 804 -35.25 10.64 -19.85
CA PHE A 804 -34.54 10.43 -18.59
C PHE A 804 -33.02 10.66 -18.71
N SER A 805 -32.43 11.30 -17.71
CA SER A 805 -30.99 11.55 -17.59
C SER A 805 -30.37 10.67 -16.50
N TYR A 806 -29.99 9.43 -16.82
CA TYR A 806 -29.32 8.54 -15.85
C TYR A 806 -28.03 7.93 -16.41
N SER A 807 -26.97 7.98 -15.60
CA SER A 807 -25.74 7.18 -15.76
C SER A 807 -25.87 5.79 -15.13
N ASN A 808 -26.63 5.62 -14.04
CA ASN A 808 -26.67 4.37 -13.26
C ASN A 808 -27.70 3.34 -13.76
N LEU A 809 -28.83 3.76 -14.33
CA LEU A 809 -29.85 2.86 -14.87
C LEU A 809 -29.30 1.97 -16.00
N TYR A 810 -28.34 2.48 -16.76
CA TYR A 810 -27.70 1.72 -17.83
C TYR A 810 -26.76 0.65 -17.27
N TYR A 811 -26.06 0.93 -16.16
CA TYR A 811 -25.26 -0.07 -15.45
C TYR A 811 -26.15 -1.18 -14.86
N ASP A 812 -27.29 -0.82 -14.26
CA ASP A 812 -28.25 -1.81 -13.75
C ASP A 812 -28.84 -2.68 -14.88
N VAL A 813 -29.13 -2.07 -16.02
CA VAL A 813 -29.62 -2.76 -17.23
C VAL A 813 -28.51 -3.57 -17.93
N TYR A 814 -27.25 -3.18 -17.82
CA TYR A 814 -26.07 -3.91 -18.31
C TYR A 814 -25.80 -5.18 -17.48
N TYR A 815 -25.95 -5.10 -16.14
CA TYR A 815 -25.86 -6.27 -15.27
C TYR A 815 -26.99 -7.29 -15.53
N LEU A 816 -28.16 -6.87 -16.05
CA LEU A 816 -29.22 -7.79 -16.50
C LEU A 816 -28.84 -8.63 -17.73
N VAL A 817 -27.94 -8.14 -18.58
CA VAL A 817 -27.50 -8.85 -19.79
C VAL A 817 -26.34 -9.82 -19.48
N LYS A 818 -25.71 -9.67 -18.30
CA LYS A 818 -24.65 -10.57 -17.83
C LYS A 818 -25.17 -12.01 -17.57
N ASP A 819 -26.45 -12.17 -17.19
CA ASP A 819 -27.13 -13.47 -16.98
C ASP A 819 -27.91 -13.91 -18.24
N ALA A 820 -27.20 -14.05 -19.36
CA ALA A 820 -27.69 -14.10 -20.75
C ALA A 820 -28.65 -15.24 -21.19
N GLU A 821 -29.59 -15.70 -20.36
CA GLU A 821 -30.56 -16.76 -20.70
C GLU A 821 -32.04 -16.30 -20.81
N ASN A 822 -32.36 -15.01 -20.63
CA ASN A 822 -33.76 -14.55 -20.52
C ASN A 822 -34.25 -13.64 -21.68
N GLU A 823 -35.13 -14.18 -22.54
CA GLU A 823 -35.79 -13.47 -23.66
C GLU A 823 -36.57 -12.19 -23.23
N GLN A 824 -37.00 -12.12 -21.97
CA GLN A 824 -37.78 -10.98 -21.43
C GLN A 824 -36.89 -9.76 -21.15
N CYS A 825 -35.64 -9.98 -20.71
CA CYS A 825 -34.64 -8.91 -20.56
C CYS A 825 -34.36 -8.25 -21.92
N ARG A 826 -34.35 -9.03 -23.01
CA ARG A 826 -34.20 -8.54 -24.39
C ARG A 826 -35.34 -7.60 -24.80
N ILE A 827 -36.58 -7.94 -24.48
CA ILE A 827 -37.77 -7.11 -24.82
C ILE A 827 -37.72 -5.76 -24.08
N ILE A 828 -37.35 -5.78 -22.80
CA ILE A 828 -37.32 -4.58 -21.96
C ILE A 828 -36.17 -3.66 -22.38
N PHE A 829 -34.99 -4.23 -22.60
CA PHE A 829 -33.83 -3.48 -23.09
C PHE A 829 -34.17 -2.74 -24.40
N ASN A 830 -34.79 -3.44 -25.35
CA ASN A 830 -35.19 -2.87 -26.64
C ASN A 830 -36.25 -1.75 -26.52
N TYR A 831 -37.12 -1.80 -25.51
CA TYR A 831 -38.12 -0.74 -25.27
C TYR A 831 -37.53 0.50 -24.57
N LEU A 832 -36.64 0.31 -23.59
CA LEU A 832 -36.10 1.38 -22.75
C LEU A 832 -34.95 2.14 -23.42
N SER A 833 -34.07 1.42 -24.12
CA SER A 833 -32.81 1.95 -24.64
C SER A 833 -32.95 3.21 -25.53
N PRO A 834 -33.94 3.31 -26.46
CA PRO A 834 -34.14 4.51 -27.28
C PRO A 834 -34.63 5.76 -26.52
N ARG A 835 -35.10 5.62 -25.28
CA ARG A 835 -35.72 6.71 -24.49
C ARG A 835 -34.73 7.39 -23.52
N ILE A 836 -33.49 6.92 -23.45
CA ILE A 836 -32.42 7.47 -22.59
C ILE A 836 -31.78 8.72 -23.25
N LYS A 837 -31.62 9.81 -22.49
CA LYS A 837 -31.18 11.13 -22.98
C LYS A 837 -29.81 11.13 -23.67
N ASN A 838 -28.92 10.17 -23.37
CA ASN A 838 -27.56 10.04 -23.92
C ASN A 838 -27.27 8.71 -24.63
N TYR A 839 -28.29 8.03 -25.15
CA TYR A 839 -28.17 6.71 -25.78
C TYR A 839 -27.09 6.63 -26.90
N SER A 840 -26.75 7.75 -27.53
CA SER A 840 -25.75 7.81 -28.62
C SER A 840 -24.35 8.25 -28.18
N SER A 841 -24.08 8.37 -26.88
CA SER A 841 -22.74 8.69 -26.38
C SER A 841 -21.82 7.46 -26.38
N GLU A 842 -20.52 7.65 -26.59
CA GLU A 842 -19.55 6.55 -26.58
C GLU A 842 -19.58 5.72 -25.28
N ASN A 843 -19.77 6.39 -24.13
CA ASN A 843 -19.94 5.79 -22.80
C ASN A 843 -21.13 4.80 -22.72
N VAL A 844 -22.13 4.95 -23.58
CA VAL A 844 -23.31 4.10 -23.63
C VAL A 844 -23.20 3.06 -24.75
N LEU A 845 -22.56 3.41 -25.86
CA LEU A 845 -22.41 2.54 -27.02
C LEU A 845 -21.52 1.32 -26.73
N TYR A 846 -20.45 1.43 -25.94
CA TYR A 846 -19.58 0.27 -25.69
C TYR A 846 -20.31 -0.81 -24.88
N LEU A 847 -21.17 -0.40 -23.94
CA LEU A 847 -21.98 -1.32 -23.17
C LEU A 847 -23.10 -1.96 -24.01
N ASN A 848 -23.65 -1.25 -25.01
CA ASN A 848 -24.57 -1.85 -25.99
C ASN A 848 -23.89 -2.96 -26.80
N VAL A 849 -22.62 -2.80 -27.14
CA VAL A 849 -21.84 -3.83 -27.85
C VAL A 849 -21.68 -5.08 -27.00
N ILE A 850 -21.27 -4.93 -25.73
CA ILE A 850 -21.16 -6.06 -24.79
C ILE A 850 -22.52 -6.76 -24.64
N ALA A 851 -23.61 -6.00 -24.55
CA ALA A 851 -24.96 -6.57 -24.46
C ALA A 851 -25.34 -7.40 -25.69
N ALA A 852 -25.00 -6.92 -26.90
CA ALA A 852 -25.27 -7.65 -28.13
C ALA A 852 -24.48 -8.97 -28.20
N ILE A 853 -23.21 -8.97 -27.80
CA ILE A 853 -22.35 -10.17 -27.72
C ILE A 853 -22.98 -11.22 -26.80
N LYS A 854 -23.33 -10.82 -25.58
CA LYS A 854 -23.91 -11.71 -24.58
C LYS A 854 -25.27 -12.27 -25.01
N LEU A 855 -26.13 -11.46 -25.62
CA LEU A 855 -27.42 -11.90 -26.16
C LEU A 855 -27.30 -12.70 -27.46
N ASN A 856 -26.10 -12.76 -28.03
CA ASN A 856 -25.84 -13.33 -29.35
C ASN A 856 -26.77 -12.78 -30.44
N ASP A 857 -27.10 -11.48 -30.38
CA ASP A 857 -28.08 -10.82 -31.26
C ASP A 857 -27.38 -9.94 -32.31
N THR A 858 -27.14 -10.52 -33.49
CA THR A 858 -26.50 -9.82 -34.61
C THR A 858 -27.32 -8.63 -35.13
N ILE A 859 -28.66 -8.69 -35.07
CA ILE A 859 -29.53 -7.61 -35.55
C ILE A 859 -29.40 -6.39 -34.64
N PHE A 860 -29.36 -6.63 -33.33
CA PHE A 860 -29.14 -5.60 -32.35
C PHE A 860 -27.72 -5.01 -32.46
N PHE A 861 -26.69 -5.86 -32.64
CA PHE A 861 -25.32 -5.40 -32.91
C PHE A 861 -25.27 -4.47 -34.14
N ASP A 862 -25.93 -4.83 -35.24
CA ASP A 862 -26.00 -3.99 -36.45
C ASP A 862 -26.72 -2.65 -36.22
N ALA A 863 -27.71 -2.62 -35.33
CA ALA A 863 -28.38 -1.37 -34.95
C ALA A 863 -27.45 -0.45 -34.14
N VAL A 864 -26.59 -1.02 -33.29
CA VAL A 864 -25.55 -0.28 -32.56
C VAL A 864 -24.49 0.26 -33.52
N LEU A 865 -24.05 -0.54 -34.51
CA LEU A 865 -23.10 -0.10 -35.53
C LEU A 865 -23.60 1.11 -36.33
N LYS A 866 -24.88 1.14 -36.71
CA LYS A 866 -25.49 2.31 -37.38
C LYS A 866 -25.47 3.59 -36.53
N LYS A 867 -25.30 3.47 -35.22
CA LYS A 867 -25.15 4.60 -34.29
C LYS A 867 -23.70 4.99 -34.14
N VAL A 868 -22.80 4.02 -34.02
CA VAL A 868 -21.34 4.24 -34.04
C VAL A 868 -20.91 4.95 -35.33
N GLN A 869 -21.47 4.57 -36.48
CA GLN A 869 -21.22 5.21 -37.78
C GLN A 869 -21.67 6.68 -37.87
N LYS A 870 -22.43 7.19 -36.89
CA LYS A 870 -22.82 8.61 -36.81
C LYS A 870 -21.89 9.43 -35.93
N LEU A 871 -20.93 8.80 -35.25
CA LEU A 871 -19.86 9.49 -34.53
C LEU A 871 -18.87 10.05 -35.56
N GLU A 872 -18.38 11.26 -35.34
CA GLU A 872 -17.34 11.86 -36.18
C GLU A 872 -15.99 11.14 -36.01
N GLU A 873 -15.66 10.73 -34.78
CA GLU A 873 -14.50 9.90 -34.43
C GLU A 873 -14.83 9.07 -33.19
N ILE A 874 -14.18 7.91 -33.00
CA ILE A 874 -14.23 7.14 -31.75
C ILE A 874 -13.06 7.60 -30.88
N SER A 875 -13.36 8.22 -29.75
CA SER A 875 -12.37 8.74 -28.80
C SER A 875 -12.14 7.82 -27.59
N GLN A 876 -13.02 6.86 -27.34
CA GLN A 876 -12.90 5.91 -26.23
C GLN A 876 -12.31 4.56 -26.61
N VAL A 877 -11.19 4.23 -25.96
CA VAL A 877 -10.53 2.91 -26.06
C VAL A 877 -11.46 1.75 -25.73
N LEU A 878 -12.40 1.92 -24.79
CA LEU A 878 -13.36 0.86 -24.42
C LEU A 878 -14.38 0.58 -25.51
N LEU A 879 -14.82 1.60 -26.26
CA LEU A 879 -15.75 1.40 -27.37
C LEU A 879 -15.07 0.67 -28.52
N ALA A 880 -13.88 1.11 -28.92
CA ALA A 880 -13.10 0.46 -29.97
C ALA A 880 -12.77 -1.00 -29.61
N PHE A 881 -12.30 -1.25 -28.38
CA PHE A 881 -12.00 -2.60 -27.91
C PHE A 881 -13.24 -3.51 -27.95
N ASN A 882 -14.36 -3.09 -27.35
CA ASN A 882 -15.57 -3.92 -27.32
C ASN A 882 -16.16 -4.15 -28.71
N LEU A 883 -16.05 -3.18 -29.63
CA LEU A 883 -16.41 -3.38 -31.04
C LEU A 883 -15.59 -4.50 -31.66
N SER A 884 -14.28 -4.54 -31.40
CA SER A 884 -13.43 -5.64 -31.87
C SER A 884 -13.85 -6.99 -31.30
N CYS A 885 -14.18 -7.09 -30.01
CA CYS A 885 -14.75 -8.29 -29.40
C CYS A 885 -16.08 -8.68 -30.08
N GLY A 886 -16.94 -7.70 -30.39
CA GLY A 886 -18.22 -7.93 -31.05
C GLY A 886 -18.09 -8.50 -32.46
N PHE A 887 -17.21 -7.90 -33.26
CA PHE A 887 -16.92 -8.39 -34.60
C PHE A 887 -16.24 -9.77 -34.57
N ALA A 888 -15.35 -10.01 -33.60
CA ALA A 888 -14.76 -11.33 -33.36
C ALA A 888 -15.86 -12.36 -33.05
N HIS A 889 -16.72 -12.08 -32.07
CA HIS A 889 -17.82 -12.95 -31.65
C HIS A 889 -18.73 -13.33 -32.83
N PHE A 890 -19.20 -12.34 -33.60
CA PHE A 890 -20.10 -12.55 -34.75
C PHE A 890 -19.39 -12.98 -36.05
N GLY A 891 -18.08 -13.26 -36.01
CA GLY A 891 -17.35 -13.86 -37.13
C GLY A 891 -17.06 -12.90 -38.29
N ARG A 892 -16.99 -11.59 -38.03
CA ARG A 892 -16.74 -10.54 -39.01
C ARG A 892 -15.29 -10.09 -38.93
N LYS A 893 -14.42 -10.86 -39.57
CA LYS A 893 -12.95 -10.76 -39.40
C LYS A 893 -12.38 -9.42 -39.83
N GLU A 894 -12.80 -8.85 -40.97
CA GLU A 894 -12.20 -7.61 -41.49
C GLU A 894 -12.48 -6.40 -40.58
N GLU A 895 -13.72 -6.26 -40.11
CA GLU A 895 -14.12 -5.21 -39.20
C GLU A 895 -13.51 -5.40 -37.81
N MET A 896 -13.40 -6.65 -37.34
CA MET A 896 -12.67 -6.97 -36.12
C MET A 896 -11.24 -6.43 -36.19
N LEU A 897 -10.50 -6.74 -37.25
CA LEU A 897 -9.12 -6.28 -37.42
C LEU A 897 -9.02 -4.74 -37.48
N HIS A 898 -9.99 -4.07 -38.09
CA HIS A 898 -10.07 -2.61 -38.11
C HIS A 898 -10.20 -2.03 -36.70
N TYR A 899 -11.13 -2.55 -35.88
CA TYR A 899 -11.35 -2.03 -34.52
C TYR A 899 -10.29 -2.48 -33.50
N ILE A 900 -9.57 -3.58 -33.74
CA ILE A 900 -8.35 -3.91 -32.98
C ILE A 900 -7.33 -2.79 -33.17
N LYS A 901 -7.03 -2.42 -34.42
CA LYS A 901 -6.07 -1.35 -34.72
C LYS A 901 -6.50 -0.02 -34.10
N GLU A 902 -7.78 0.29 -34.17
CA GLU A 902 -8.30 1.53 -33.60
C GLU A 902 -8.28 1.53 -32.05
N SER A 903 -8.50 0.38 -31.42
CA SER A 903 -8.33 0.23 -29.98
C SER A 903 -6.86 0.33 -29.55
N THR A 904 -5.94 -0.21 -30.35
CA THR A 904 -4.50 -0.13 -30.09
C THR A 904 -3.99 1.31 -30.24
N ARG A 905 -4.45 2.05 -31.28
CA ARG A 905 -4.19 3.49 -31.45
C ARG A 905 -4.58 4.31 -30.22
N LEU A 906 -5.69 3.94 -29.58
CA LEU A 906 -6.22 4.59 -28.38
C LEU A 906 -5.56 4.09 -27.06
N GLY A 907 -4.50 3.27 -27.13
CA GLY A 907 -3.66 2.89 -25.98
C GLY A 907 -3.91 1.51 -25.36
N LYS A 908 -4.63 0.61 -26.04
CA LYS A 908 -4.80 -0.80 -25.61
C LYS A 908 -3.55 -1.62 -25.98
N ASN A 909 -3.04 -2.45 -25.07
CA ASN A 909 -1.81 -3.23 -25.32
C ASN A 909 -2.09 -4.64 -25.88
N LYS A 910 -1.08 -5.23 -26.55
CA LYS A 910 -1.15 -6.58 -27.16
C LYS A 910 -1.62 -7.66 -26.18
N GLN A 911 -1.10 -7.66 -24.96
CA GLN A 911 -1.38 -8.71 -23.98
C GLN A 911 -2.88 -8.77 -23.65
N GLN A 912 -3.55 -7.62 -23.63
CA GLN A 912 -5.00 -7.54 -23.38
C GLN A 912 -5.87 -8.21 -24.45
N PHE A 913 -5.38 -8.39 -25.68
CA PHE A 913 -6.09 -9.16 -26.72
C PHE A 913 -5.74 -10.65 -26.69
N LEU A 914 -4.53 -10.98 -26.25
CA LEU A 914 -4.08 -12.38 -26.07
C LEU A 914 -4.69 -13.02 -24.81
N ASP A 915 -5.10 -12.23 -23.83
CA ASP A 915 -5.74 -12.71 -22.59
C ASP A 915 -7.28 -12.79 -22.70
N ASP A 916 -7.88 -12.21 -23.75
CA ASP A 916 -9.34 -12.15 -23.90
C ASP A 916 -9.88 -13.30 -24.76
N THR A 917 -10.79 -14.09 -24.18
CA THR A 917 -11.34 -15.31 -24.78
C THR A 917 -12.19 -15.06 -26.02
N ASP A 918 -12.72 -13.85 -26.22
CA ASP A 918 -13.50 -13.52 -27.43
C ASP A 918 -12.64 -13.62 -28.71
N PHE A 919 -11.31 -13.58 -28.58
CA PHE A 919 -10.34 -13.74 -29.66
C PHE A 919 -9.68 -15.11 -29.74
N GLU A 920 -10.05 -16.08 -28.89
CA GLU A 920 -9.38 -17.39 -28.81
C GLU A 920 -9.27 -18.08 -30.19
N LYS A 921 -10.33 -17.99 -31.00
CA LYS A 921 -10.36 -18.55 -32.36
C LYS A 921 -9.42 -17.87 -33.36
N TYR A 922 -8.87 -16.71 -33.01
CA TYR A 922 -7.98 -15.90 -33.82
C TYR A 922 -6.55 -15.82 -33.29
N TRP A 923 -6.22 -16.39 -32.13
CA TRP A 923 -4.85 -16.35 -31.58
C TRP A 923 -3.78 -16.96 -32.50
N ASN A 924 -4.18 -17.87 -33.40
CA ASN A 924 -3.30 -18.45 -34.42
C ASN A 924 -3.52 -17.85 -35.82
N ASP A 925 -4.39 -16.84 -35.95
CA ASP A 925 -4.69 -16.17 -37.20
C ASP A 925 -3.64 -15.07 -37.44
N GLY A 926 -2.92 -15.19 -38.56
CA GLY A 926 -1.81 -14.29 -38.88
C GLY A 926 -2.24 -12.83 -39.06
N ASP A 927 -3.47 -12.57 -39.52
CA ASP A 927 -3.97 -11.20 -39.67
C ASP A 927 -4.34 -10.61 -38.30
N PHE A 928 -4.87 -11.43 -37.39
CA PHE A 928 -5.18 -11.04 -36.01
C PHE A 928 -3.90 -10.71 -35.23
N LEU A 929 -2.91 -11.60 -35.25
CA LEU A 929 -1.61 -11.36 -34.61
C LEU A 929 -0.97 -10.07 -35.14
N LYS A 930 -1.10 -9.84 -36.44
CA LYS A 930 -0.63 -8.62 -37.10
C LYS A 930 -1.46 -7.37 -36.75
N ALA A 931 -2.72 -7.51 -36.37
CA ALA A 931 -3.56 -6.37 -35.96
C ALA A 931 -3.32 -5.97 -34.50
N ILE A 932 -3.04 -6.93 -33.60
CA ILE A 932 -2.78 -6.67 -32.17
C ILE A 932 -1.32 -6.30 -31.87
N ASP A 933 -0.39 -6.68 -32.75
CA ASP A 933 0.94 -6.10 -32.78
C ASP A 933 0.81 -4.71 -33.40
N GLU A 934 1.02 -3.67 -32.59
CA GLU A 934 1.32 -2.33 -33.11
C GLU A 934 2.40 -2.48 -34.19
N GLU A 935 2.10 -2.10 -35.44
CA GLU A 935 3.09 -2.10 -36.54
C GLU A 935 4.46 -1.54 -36.11
#